data_AF-A0A944PZP5-F1
#
_entry.id   AF-A0A944PZP5-F1
#
_cell.length_a   1.000
_cell.length_b   1.000
_cell.length_c   1.000
_cell.angle_alpha   90.00
_cell.angle_beta   90.00
_cell.angle_gamma   90.00
#
_symmetry.space_group_name_H-M   'P 1'
#
loop_
_entity.id
_entity.type
_entity.pdbx_description
1 polymer ?
#
loop_
_entity_poly.entity_id
_entity_poly.type
_entity_poly.pdbx_seq_one_letter_code
_entity_poly.pdbx_strand_id
1 'polypeptide(L)'
;MTVVAAGPVLELHGTPDVGALETALARVVARHRDLHSWHIDTIGAGHLDDDGVLRVHMERHGPEHHTLRLTSHHDERPAEQGLHAGLLADLLTRPTGPSPLSPGQHDILRAAHDALARAHHGVLLRLPHPVDENVLRLALRTVVAAHPMLSTRLTATPDGPMLLTAEKDRGTGEDDPLRTVAFTDHAAFDRAVAATRRSLDPHTGVLRALHARCDDDTLPAGDLLFLAVHDLAADTVSWRVLLEDLDTALDSLTGGTPPQLESDAGRFEEWTERLRAMTIKDDEATHAGGDAGGPAAAAPLSAPRADGPEVRRTEFVLPAEKTTTLTGVLPARYGLAAAELLAGAFGQALARWRDTHDVAFHVRTDGRADLPGYARAVGGYTCVRPIRLDSNRRLAPDRYLAAVVPALTPDDGPFGAVSAWPSATVPARPGGLPAASVCFTHHPPAELLPCSTRFTLVGPEPVRLPEPADGASVYGVEVRSHVEHGRLHIRATWYPHDGVDETSVDALCGHLRSVLEWLADAGTEETPAPSAGPALAATPGQREMLAQSLARPGAGHHIEQLHWTWHGPLNIERFTAAWQAVFDSETLLRAAFHHRDRSRIVLHDRATPQVVRLANSDVSWNRLLEDDRRRGIDLYRPGALRVTLLGGPPGDGDAEATTRVLLTYHHALVDNWSIYGLLRNFYRAYLHYGYLGGGERRPDLRDYARWLAGQDLFPARDFWRRAAPGPGSAVHPARAGAPTRLTGFGRTSRRLSQTDAERLVHWAASHGATESTALQAAWALLLHRATGATGPTTVSFGISVSGRGIHLEGVERLPGPLRSVLPMTVDVDPASTVPHLLAALRDKAFDMAAYEWIAAEQVRQWNDCASIEELFGSALVFDLRKRPSDDSGAELAAHGVRIGWPQSVSATSPLPITLVIRYDHLGSLVMEAVHDRTRLTDAEASKILAQSRQLLQAFVNRADTTRPITEVLHTLLDADVPEMAAAPRPDHGALTELREGEGPNAGTVCLVPPPGATHACYSALLPKHTGPEQLLAVRSATDAPDQVAHALRTVLAPDSRLVLAGWSGSGHLAHEIARRVTGDDRACPLVVTHGAGPADAAGLARTLTRPVRGQDEAAPRPDHGGRHPTDHAPDLGGSR
;
A
#
# COMPACT_ATOMS: atom_id res chain seq x y z
N MET A 1 8.13 42.42 -12.62
CA MET A 1 7.53 42.33 -11.27
C MET A 1 8.41 43.11 -10.32
N THR A 2 7.86 44.10 -9.62
CA THR A 2 8.61 44.96 -8.69
C THR A 2 8.14 44.63 -7.28
N VAL A 3 9.06 44.29 -6.38
CA VAL A 3 8.75 44.00 -4.98
C VAL A 3 9.22 45.18 -4.13
N VAL A 4 8.31 45.82 -3.41
CA VAL A 4 8.60 46.96 -2.55
C VAL A 4 8.32 46.57 -1.10
N ALA A 5 9.35 46.62 -0.26
CA ALA A 5 9.19 46.47 1.18
C ALA A 5 8.89 47.85 1.78
N ALA A 6 7.70 48.01 2.37
CA ALA A 6 7.25 49.24 3.01
C ALA A 6 6.89 48.96 4.48
N GLY A 7 7.89 48.98 5.37
CA GLY A 7 7.69 48.66 6.79
C GLY A 7 7.38 47.17 7.00
N PRO A 8 6.38 46.79 7.83
CA PRO A 8 6.01 45.40 8.08
C PRO A 8 5.14 44.79 6.97
N VAL A 9 5.14 45.38 5.77
CA VAL A 9 4.26 45.01 4.65
C VAL A 9 5.07 44.91 3.35
N LEU A 10 4.70 43.96 2.49
CA LEU A 10 5.39 43.64 1.24
C LEU A 10 4.46 43.79 0.03
N GLU A 11 4.68 44.78 -0.82
CA GLU A 11 3.83 45.04 -1.99
C GLU A 11 4.42 44.45 -3.29
N LEU A 12 3.57 43.87 -4.15
CA LEU A 12 3.96 43.21 -5.40
C LEU A 12 3.32 43.90 -6.62
N HIS A 13 4.11 44.57 -7.46
CA HIS A 13 3.58 45.24 -8.66
C HIS A 13 3.90 44.47 -9.97
N GLY A 14 2.86 44.12 -10.75
CA GLY A 14 2.94 43.55 -12.11
C GLY A 14 2.20 42.21 -12.30
N THR A 15 2.07 41.73 -13.54
CA THR A 15 1.48 40.42 -13.87
C THR A 15 2.46 39.28 -13.57
N PRO A 16 2.10 38.29 -12.74
CA PRO A 16 3.02 37.25 -12.32
C PRO A 16 3.11 36.10 -13.35
N ASP A 17 4.34 35.66 -13.63
CA ASP A 17 4.66 34.30 -14.05
C ASP A 17 5.03 33.51 -12.77
N VAL A 18 4.53 32.27 -12.63
CA VAL A 18 4.59 31.46 -11.40
C VAL A 18 6.03 31.27 -10.93
N GLY A 19 6.94 30.93 -11.84
CA GLY A 19 8.36 30.72 -11.51
C GLY A 19 9.10 32.01 -11.15
N ALA A 20 8.71 33.14 -11.74
CA ALA A 20 9.28 34.45 -11.42
C ALA A 20 8.81 34.95 -10.03
N LEU A 21 7.55 34.69 -9.69
CA LEU A 21 6.95 35.01 -8.40
C LEU A 21 7.55 34.16 -7.27
N GLU A 22 7.71 32.84 -7.47
CA GLU A 22 8.41 31.93 -6.56
C GLU A 22 9.84 32.41 -6.26
N THR A 23 10.58 32.73 -7.32
CA THR A 23 11.96 33.20 -7.22
C THR A 23 12.06 34.55 -6.51
N ALA A 24 11.13 35.47 -6.78
CA ALA A 24 11.08 36.79 -6.14
C ALA A 24 10.69 36.68 -4.66
N LEU A 25 9.68 35.87 -4.32
CA LEU A 25 9.24 35.64 -2.95
C LEU A 25 10.30 34.92 -2.12
N ALA A 26 10.94 33.89 -2.66
CA ALA A 26 12.06 33.21 -2.00
C ALA A 26 13.21 34.19 -1.68
N ARG A 27 13.52 35.11 -2.60
CA ARG A 27 14.55 36.16 -2.37
C ARG A 27 14.15 37.16 -1.29
N VAL A 28 12.87 37.52 -1.19
CA VAL A 28 12.43 38.55 -0.24
C VAL A 28 12.19 37.97 1.15
N VAL A 29 11.61 36.77 1.25
CA VAL A 29 11.51 36.01 2.51
C VAL A 29 12.91 35.74 3.08
N ALA A 30 13.89 35.42 2.24
CA ALA A 30 15.27 35.25 2.68
C ALA A 30 15.90 36.56 3.23
N ARG A 31 15.51 37.73 2.71
CA ARG A 31 16.07 39.05 3.08
C ARG A 31 15.34 39.75 4.24
N HIS A 32 14.06 39.45 4.47
CA HIS A 32 13.22 40.13 5.46
C HIS A 32 12.48 39.12 6.35
N ARG A 33 13.24 38.29 7.07
CA ARG A 33 12.73 37.19 7.93
C ARG A 33 11.94 37.66 9.15
N ASP A 34 11.98 38.95 9.44
CA ASP A 34 11.42 39.58 10.64
C ASP A 34 9.98 40.11 10.42
N LEU A 35 9.44 39.97 9.20
CA LEU A 35 8.10 40.42 8.86
C LEU A 35 7.04 39.53 9.55
N HIS A 36 6.11 40.16 10.27
CA HIS A 36 5.05 39.50 11.04
C HIS A 36 3.69 39.46 10.34
N SER A 37 3.50 40.33 9.34
CA SER A 37 2.28 40.46 8.54
C SER A 37 2.63 40.60 7.07
N TRP A 38 1.80 40.06 6.17
CA TRP A 38 2.00 40.18 4.73
C TRP A 38 0.69 40.56 4.07
N HIS A 39 0.75 41.48 3.11
CA HIS A 39 -0.36 41.85 2.23
C HIS A 39 0.13 41.75 0.80
N ILE A 40 -0.55 41.01 -0.06
CA ILE A 40 -0.22 40.98 -1.49
C ILE A 40 -1.32 41.73 -2.22
N ASP A 41 -0.99 42.85 -2.84
CA ASP A 41 -1.86 43.56 -3.78
C ASP A 41 -1.42 43.26 -5.20
N THR A 42 -2.33 42.91 -6.10
CA THR A 42 -2.02 42.67 -7.53
C THR A 42 -2.77 43.68 -8.39
N ILE A 43 -2.05 44.50 -9.17
CA ILE A 43 -2.66 45.49 -10.08
C ILE A 43 -2.68 44.92 -11.49
N GLY A 44 -3.88 44.69 -12.04
CA GLY A 44 -4.08 44.32 -13.44
C GLY A 44 -3.84 45.51 -14.37
N ALA A 45 -3.06 45.31 -15.43
CA ALA A 45 -2.88 46.35 -16.45
C ALA A 45 -4.13 46.46 -17.33
N GLY A 46 -4.93 47.51 -17.14
CA GLY A 46 -5.93 47.96 -18.11
C GLY A 46 -7.14 48.68 -17.51
N HIS A 47 -6.99 49.99 -17.32
CA HIS A 47 -7.98 50.98 -16.79
C HIS A 47 -8.22 50.97 -15.27
N LEU A 48 -8.09 52.17 -14.70
CA LEU A 48 -8.11 52.49 -13.27
C LEU A 48 -9.54 52.81 -12.77
N ASP A 49 -9.76 52.43 -11.50
CA ASP A 49 -10.82 52.71 -10.50
C ASP A 49 -12.14 51.89 -10.60
N ASP A 50 -12.69 51.25 -9.56
CA ASP A 50 -12.34 51.07 -8.13
C ASP A 50 -12.41 49.56 -7.76
N ASP A 51 -11.39 49.08 -7.05
CA ASP A 51 -11.32 47.87 -6.21
C ASP A 51 -11.22 46.44 -6.81
N GLY A 52 -10.66 46.29 -8.00
CA GLY A 52 -10.17 44.98 -8.51
C GLY A 52 -8.92 44.44 -7.78
N VAL A 53 -8.92 44.38 -6.43
CA VAL A 53 -7.77 44.07 -5.57
C VAL A 53 -8.03 42.82 -4.72
N LEU A 54 -7.24 41.76 -4.91
CA LEU A 54 -7.19 40.63 -3.96
C LEU A 54 -6.26 41.00 -2.81
N ARG A 55 -6.78 41.09 -1.57
CA ARG A 55 -5.96 41.27 -0.36
C ARG A 55 -5.79 39.94 0.35
N VAL A 56 -4.58 39.41 0.34
CA VAL A 56 -4.21 38.22 1.14
C VAL A 56 -3.63 38.69 2.46
N HIS A 57 -4.28 38.37 3.59
CA HIS A 57 -3.77 38.67 4.92
C HIS A 57 -3.12 37.42 5.53
N MET A 58 -1.80 37.48 5.71
CA MET A 58 -1.07 36.41 6.40
C MET A 58 -0.52 36.94 7.71
N GLU A 59 -0.85 36.26 8.80
CA GLU A 59 -0.43 36.62 10.15
C GLU A 59 0.47 35.53 10.74
N ARG A 60 1.63 35.93 11.24
CA ARG A 60 2.61 35.02 11.85
C ARG A 60 2.44 35.02 13.37
N HIS A 61 2.10 33.86 13.95
CA HIS A 61 1.86 33.70 15.40
C HIS A 61 3.02 33.01 16.13
N GLY A 62 4.26 33.22 15.68
CA GLY A 62 5.48 32.67 16.27
C GLY A 62 6.56 32.34 15.24
N PRO A 63 7.74 31.84 15.65
CA PRO A 63 8.83 31.52 14.73
C PRO A 63 8.46 30.45 13.70
N GLU A 64 7.56 29.52 14.03
CA GLU A 64 7.28 28.30 13.23
C GLU A 64 5.81 28.13 12.78
N HIS A 65 4.98 29.16 12.91
CA HIS A 65 3.53 29.06 12.68
C HIS A 65 2.96 30.23 11.88
N HIS A 66 2.16 29.92 10.85
CA HIS A 66 1.49 30.91 10.01
C HIS A 66 0.01 30.58 9.88
N THR A 67 -0.84 31.59 10.09
CA THR A 67 -2.27 31.49 9.79
C THR A 67 -2.53 32.33 8.54
N LEU A 68 -3.01 31.69 7.48
CA LEU A 68 -3.36 32.36 6.24
C LEU A 68 -4.87 32.58 6.18
N ARG A 69 -5.30 33.84 6.04
CA ARG A 69 -6.70 34.18 5.79
C ARG A 69 -6.84 34.86 4.43
N LEU A 70 -7.62 34.26 3.55
CA LEU A 70 -8.01 34.88 2.30
C LEU A 70 -9.27 35.72 2.51
N THR A 71 -9.23 36.99 2.10
CA THR A 71 -10.41 37.84 2.01
C THR A 71 -10.56 38.30 0.56
N SER A 72 -11.45 37.69 -0.20
CA SER A 72 -11.83 38.15 -1.54
C SER A 72 -13.03 39.07 -1.42
N HIS A 73 -12.95 40.31 -1.94
CA HIS A 73 -14.08 41.23 -1.91
C HIS A 73 -14.97 41.20 -3.15
N HIS A 74 -14.58 40.56 -4.27
CA HIS A 74 -15.43 40.42 -5.46
C HIS A 74 -15.18 39.12 -6.25
N ASP A 75 -16.27 38.57 -6.79
CA ASP A 75 -16.33 37.44 -7.71
C ASP A 75 -15.68 37.79 -9.06
N GLU A 76 -14.84 36.87 -9.57
CA GLU A 76 -14.91 36.33 -10.95
C GLU A 76 -13.61 35.69 -11.47
N ARG A 77 -12.46 35.68 -10.77
CA ARG A 77 -11.30 34.84 -11.18
C ARG A 77 -10.49 34.18 -10.04
N PRO A 78 -11.04 33.16 -9.34
CA PRO A 78 -10.39 32.53 -8.18
C PRO A 78 -9.31 31.48 -8.51
N ALA A 79 -9.19 31.03 -9.77
CA ALA A 79 -8.52 29.77 -10.11
C ALA A 79 -6.99 29.78 -9.97
N GLU A 80 -6.31 30.84 -10.42
CA GLU A 80 -4.84 30.95 -10.38
C GLU A 80 -4.33 31.54 -9.04
N GLN A 81 -5.18 32.28 -8.33
CA GLN A 81 -4.79 33.13 -7.19
C GLN A 81 -4.59 32.37 -5.86
N GLY A 82 -5.29 31.25 -5.66
CA GLY A 82 -5.12 30.40 -4.47
C GLY A 82 -3.85 29.54 -4.46
N LEU A 83 -3.34 29.19 -5.66
CA LEU A 83 -2.12 28.39 -5.84
C LEU A 83 -0.91 29.05 -5.16
N HIS A 84 -0.82 30.38 -5.30
CA HIS A 84 0.28 31.19 -4.77
C HIS A 84 0.28 31.28 -3.24
N ALA A 85 -0.89 31.27 -2.60
CA ALA A 85 -1.01 31.44 -1.16
C ALA A 85 -0.62 30.17 -0.38
N GLY A 86 -0.99 28.98 -0.90
CA GLY A 86 -0.54 27.70 -0.33
C GLY A 86 0.98 27.51 -0.47
N LEU A 87 1.54 27.92 -1.60
CA LEU A 87 2.98 27.89 -1.86
C LEU A 87 3.77 28.86 -0.97
N LEU A 88 3.23 30.05 -0.73
CA LEU A 88 3.78 31.04 0.20
C LEU A 88 3.79 30.54 1.65
N ALA A 89 2.67 29.94 2.10
CA ALA A 89 2.59 29.33 3.41
C ALA A 89 3.67 28.24 3.57
N ASP A 90 3.78 27.36 2.57
CA ASP A 90 4.80 26.31 2.53
C ASP A 90 6.23 26.86 2.41
N LEU A 91 6.46 28.06 1.87
CA LEU A 91 7.78 28.71 1.81
C LEU A 91 8.17 29.41 3.12
N LEU A 92 7.20 29.94 3.84
CA LEU A 92 7.39 30.70 5.08
C LEU A 92 7.46 29.82 6.33
N THR A 93 6.82 28.65 6.31
CA THR A 93 6.90 27.66 7.39
C THR A 93 8.10 26.73 7.27
N ARG A 94 8.96 26.86 6.24
CA ARG A 94 10.12 25.97 6.07
C ARG A 94 11.16 26.17 7.18
N PRO A 95 11.62 25.10 7.86
CA PRO A 95 12.78 25.21 8.72
C PRO A 95 14.03 25.44 7.86
N THR A 96 14.69 26.59 8.01
CA THR A 96 16.04 26.80 7.47
C THR A 96 17.05 26.34 8.50
N GLY A 97 17.59 25.12 8.33
CA GLY A 97 18.59 24.54 9.22
C GLY A 97 19.41 23.45 8.53
N PRO A 98 20.54 23.03 9.13
CA PRO A 98 21.41 21.99 8.57
C PRO A 98 20.62 20.71 8.26
N SER A 99 20.93 20.10 7.12
CA SER A 99 20.26 18.89 6.65
C SER A 99 20.93 17.68 7.28
N PRO A 100 20.16 16.76 7.84
CA PRO A 100 20.71 15.51 8.33
C PRO A 100 21.18 14.64 7.17
N LEU A 101 22.17 13.80 7.46
CA LEU A 101 22.66 12.84 6.48
C LEU A 101 21.63 11.72 6.29
N SER A 102 21.50 11.27 5.04
CA SER A 102 20.79 10.04 4.73
C SER A 102 21.54 8.81 5.26
N PRO A 103 20.87 7.66 5.46
CA PRO A 103 21.56 6.41 5.83
C PRO A 103 22.74 6.07 4.89
N GLY A 104 22.56 6.26 3.58
CA GLY A 104 23.62 6.03 2.58
C GLY A 104 24.81 6.98 2.74
N GLN A 105 24.56 8.25 3.07
CA GLN A 105 25.64 9.20 3.37
C GLN A 105 26.35 8.87 4.69
N HIS A 106 25.64 8.40 5.71
CA HIS A 106 26.25 7.89 6.95
C HIS A 106 27.15 6.68 6.69
N ASP A 107 26.77 5.78 5.80
CA ASP A 107 27.59 4.64 5.41
C ASP A 107 28.86 5.09 4.67
N ILE A 108 28.77 6.10 3.79
CA ILE A 108 29.94 6.71 3.14
C ILE A 108 30.90 7.30 4.20
N LEU A 109 30.39 8.03 5.19
CA LEU A 109 31.23 8.58 6.27
C LEU A 109 31.87 7.49 7.13
N ARG A 110 31.15 6.40 7.40
CA ARG A 110 31.68 5.26 8.17
C ARG A 110 32.76 4.50 7.39
N ALA A 111 32.58 4.36 6.08
CA ALA A 111 33.52 3.72 5.17
C ALA A 111 34.82 4.50 5.01
N ALA A 112 34.67 5.81 4.84
CA ALA A 112 35.74 6.69 4.40
C ALA A 112 36.51 7.33 5.57
N HIS A 113 36.42 6.78 6.79
CA HIS A 113 36.86 7.40 8.05
C HIS A 113 38.25 8.09 7.98
N ASP A 114 39.24 7.48 7.31
CA ASP A 114 40.61 8.03 7.16
C ASP A 114 40.90 8.64 5.77
N ALA A 115 39.92 8.63 4.86
CA ALA A 115 40.11 8.95 3.44
C ALA A 115 38.88 9.60 2.76
N LEU A 116 38.16 10.48 3.45
CA LEU A 116 36.97 11.19 2.92
C LEU A 116 37.19 11.87 1.57
N ALA A 117 38.37 12.45 1.33
CA ALA A 117 38.75 13.04 0.04
C ALA A 117 38.74 12.05 -1.15
N ARG A 118 38.61 10.74 -0.89
CA ARG A 118 38.59 9.67 -1.90
C ARG A 118 37.18 9.21 -2.28
N ALA A 119 36.13 9.64 -1.57
CA ALA A 119 34.75 9.25 -1.83
C ALA A 119 34.10 10.12 -2.92
N HIS A 120 34.55 9.93 -4.17
CA HIS A 120 34.09 10.72 -5.30
C HIS A 120 34.05 9.92 -6.60
N HIS A 121 33.18 10.37 -7.51
CA HIS A 121 33.11 9.90 -8.89
C HIS A 121 33.35 11.07 -9.84
N GLY A 122 33.69 10.77 -11.10
CA GLY A 122 33.95 11.81 -12.08
C GLY A 122 33.88 11.32 -13.51
N VAL A 123 33.53 12.23 -14.43
CA VAL A 123 33.38 11.99 -15.87
C VAL A 123 34.42 12.75 -16.66
N LEU A 124 34.89 12.18 -17.76
CA LEU A 124 35.76 12.86 -18.71
C LEU A 124 35.01 13.12 -20.03
N LEU A 125 34.92 14.39 -20.38
CA LEU A 125 34.23 14.89 -21.56
C LEU A 125 35.25 15.39 -22.57
N ARG A 126 35.02 15.10 -23.84
CA ARG A 126 35.73 15.67 -24.98
C ARG A 126 34.88 16.76 -25.59
N LEU A 127 35.44 17.97 -25.63
CA LEU A 127 34.87 19.13 -26.29
C LEU A 127 35.31 19.09 -27.77
N PRO A 128 34.38 18.94 -28.74
CA PRO A 128 34.71 18.88 -30.16
C PRO A 128 35.25 20.21 -30.70
N HIS A 129 34.92 21.32 -30.03
CA HIS A 129 35.38 22.66 -30.33
C HIS A 129 35.95 23.30 -29.05
N PRO A 130 37.02 24.11 -29.14
CA PRO A 130 37.55 24.83 -27.97
C PRO A 130 36.48 25.74 -27.38
N VAL A 131 36.26 25.66 -26.06
CA VAL A 131 35.33 26.53 -25.35
C VAL A 131 36.11 27.54 -24.53
N ASP A 132 35.70 28.81 -24.56
CA ASP A 132 36.33 29.86 -23.75
C ASP A 132 36.23 29.53 -22.25
N GLU A 133 37.33 29.72 -21.53
CA GLU A 133 37.43 29.40 -20.11
C GLU A 133 36.38 30.15 -19.27
N ASN A 134 36.05 31.40 -19.62
CA ASN A 134 35.05 32.17 -18.88
C ASN A 134 33.64 31.64 -19.12
N VAL A 135 33.36 31.14 -20.33
CA VAL A 135 32.10 30.49 -20.67
C VAL A 135 31.95 29.19 -19.88
N LEU A 136 32.99 28.35 -19.84
CA LEU A 136 33.00 27.13 -19.03
C LEU A 136 32.81 27.42 -17.53
N ARG A 137 33.54 28.41 -17.00
CA ARG A 137 33.44 28.82 -15.60
C ARG A 137 32.03 29.32 -15.25
N LEU A 138 31.43 30.14 -16.11
CA LEU A 138 30.09 30.67 -15.91
C LEU A 138 29.01 29.59 -16.04
N ALA A 139 29.18 28.64 -16.97
CA ALA A 139 28.30 27.49 -17.11
C ALA A 139 28.31 26.62 -15.84
N LEU A 140 29.50 26.25 -15.33
CA LEU A 140 29.64 25.48 -14.09
C LEU A 140 29.03 26.20 -12.88
N ARG A 141 29.24 27.51 -12.76
CA ARG A 141 28.61 28.32 -11.70
C ARG A 141 27.09 28.34 -11.81
N THR A 142 26.56 28.35 -13.03
CA THR A 142 25.11 28.30 -13.27
C THR A 142 24.53 26.96 -12.82
N VAL A 143 25.19 25.84 -13.16
CA VAL A 143 24.79 24.49 -12.71
C VAL A 143 24.87 24.37 -11.18
N VAL A 144 25.95 24.83 -10.55
CA VAL A 144 26.06 24.85 -9.08
C VAL A 144 24.98 25.71 -8.43
N ALA A 145 24.62 26.84 -9.04
CA ALA A 145 23.58 27.73 -8.52
C ALA A 145 22.16 27.16 -8.65
N ALA A 146 21.94 26.28 -9.63
CA ALA A 146 20.69 25.57 -9.87
C ALA A 146 20.52 24.35 -8.93
N HIS A 147 21.62 23.74 -8.47
CA HIS A 147 21.59 22.53 -7.64
C HIS A 147 22.19 22.76 -6.25
N PRO A 148 21.38 23.01 -5.21
CA PRO A 148 21.86 23.35 -3.87
C PRO A 148 22.85 22.34 -3.28
N MET A 149 22.68 21.03 -3.55
CA MET A 149 23.57 19.98 -3.06
C MET A 149 25.03 20.15 -3.50
N LEU A 150 25.30 20.79 -4.65
CA LEU A 150 26.65 21.08 -5.12
C LEU A 150 27.33 22.23 -4.38
N SER A 151 26.58 22.96 -3.54
CA SER A 151 27.08 24.02 -2.66
C SER A 151 27.11 23.60 -1.18
N THR A 152 26.84 22.32 -0.89
CA THR A 152 26.86 21.81 0.49
C THR A 152 28.29 21.56 0.98
N ARG A 153 28.48 21.74 2.29
CA ARG A 153 29.70 21.40 3.02
C ARG A 153 29.38 20.49 4.18
N LEU A 154 30.23 19.50 4.41
CA LEU A 154 30.15 18.65 5.59
C LEU A 154 30.63 19.42 6.82
N THR A 155 29.77 19.54 7.83
CA THR A 155 30.06 20.25 9.08
C THR A 155 29.81 19.34 10.29
N ALA A 156 30.61 19.50 11.35
CA ALA A 156 30.39 18.80 12.61
C ALA A 156 29.52 19.65 13.53
N THR A 157 28.41 19.11 14.01
CA THR A 157 27.54 19.74 15.02
C THR A 157 27.53 18.91 16.31
N PRO A 158 27.04 19.45 17.45
CA PRO A 158 26.90 18.69 18.70
C PRO A 158 26.04 17.42 18.57
N ASP A 159 25.13 17.39 17.59
CA ASP A 159 24.20 16.29 17.32
C ASP A 159 24.71 15.31 16.24
N GLY A 160 25.94 15.51 15.73
CA GLY A 160 26.59 14.67 14.73
C GLY A 160 27.02 15.41 13.45
N PRO A 161 27.61 14.70 12.46
CA PRO A 161 27.94 15.31 11.18
C PRO A 161 26.66 15.66 10.40
N MET A 162 26.58 16.88 9.86
CA MET A 162 25.46 17.39 9.07
C MET A 162 25.95 18.03 7.77
N LEU A 163 25.10 18.03 6.73
CA LEU A 163 25.35 18.83 5.54
C LEU A 163 24.77 20.23 5.75
N LEU A 164 25.64 21.23 5.61
CA LEU A 164 25.24 22.62 5.63
C LEU A 164 25.31 23.14 4.20
N THR A 165 24.16 23.53 3.64
CA THR A 165 24.13 24.29 2.38
C THR A 165 24.72 25.67 2.67
N ALA A 166 25.89 25.98 2.09
CA ALA A 166 26.53 27.27 2.32
C ALA A 166 25.62 28.40 1.80
N GLU A 167 25.47 29.47 2.59
CA GLU A 167 24.71 30.65 2.15
C GLU A 167 25.28 31.17 0.83
N LYS A 168 24.38 31.55 -0.08
CA LYS A 168 24.64 31.97 -1.47
C LYS A 168 25.43 33.29 -1.59
N ASP A 169 26.31 33.62 -0.65
CA ASP A 169 27.05 34.87 -0.63
C ASP A 169 28.55 34.65 -0.87
N ARG A 170 29.03 35.32 -1.94
CA ARG A 170 30.43 35.62 -2.29
C ARG A 170 31.23 34.55 -3.03
N GLY A 171 31.13 34.61 -4.36
CA GLY A 171 32.29 34.34 -5.20
C GLY A 171 33.30 35.49 -5.08
N THR A 172 34.51 35.21 -4.59
CA THR A 172 35.82 35.52 -5.22
C THR A 172 36.93 34.98 -4.33
N GLY A 173 37.63 33.92 -4.78
CA GLY A 173 38.82 33.36 -4.13
C GLY A 173 38.60 31.96 -3.54
N GLU A 174 39.54 31.04 -3.80
CA GLU A 174 39.65 29.63 -3.37
C GLU A 174 38.52 28.63 -3.71
N ASP A 175 37.26 29.05 -3.92
CA ASP A 175 36.10 28.18 -4.21
C ASP A 175 35.75 28.01 -5.71
N ASP A 176 36.65 28.37 -6.65
CA ASP A 176 36.39 28.16 -8.09
C ASP A 176 36.48 26.66 -8.44
N PRO A 177 35.38 26.02 -8.91
CA PRO A 177 35.45 24.61 -9.26
C PRO A 177 36.36 24.36 -10.48
N LEU A 178 36.62 25.35 -11.34
CA LEU A 178 37.35 25.14 -12.60
C LEU A 178 38.85 25.47 -12.49
N ARG A 179 39.68 24.48 -12.86
CA ARG A 179 41.13 24.66 -13.08
C ARG A 179 41.48 24.37 -14.54
N THR A 180 42.23 25.25 -15.19
CA THR A 180 42.75 25.04 -16.55
C THR A 180 44.20 24.59 -16.51
N VAL A 181 44.56 23.55 -17.26
CA VAL A 181 45.95 23.05 -17.35
C VAL A 181 46.26 22.69 -18.80
N ALA A 182 47.40 23.17 -19.31
CA ALA A 182 47.97 22.66 -20.56
C ALA A 182 48.76 21.37 -20.27
N PHE A 183 48.58 20.34 -21.09
CA PHE A 183 49.34 19.09 -20.98
C PHE A 183 50.10 18.77 -22.27
N THR A 184 51.30 18.21 -22.10
CA THR A 184 52.23 17.87 -23.18
C THR A 184 52.26 16.38 -23.50
N ASP A 185 51.79 15.52 -22.59
CA ASP A 185 51.71 14.07 -22.76
C ASP A 185 50.62 13.44 -21.87
N HIS A 186 50.31 12.15 -22.09
CA HIS A 186 49.30 11.42 -21.32
C HIS A 186 49.64 11.34 -19.81
N ALA A 187 50.92 11.23 -19.45
CA ALA A 187 51.32 11.13 -18.05
C ALA A 187 51.12 12.46 -17.30
N ALA A 188 51.28 13.60 -17.97
CA ALA A 188 50.99 14.92 -17.45
C ALA A 188 49.48 15.11 -17.24
N PHE A 189 48.66 14.63 -18.18
CA PHE A 189 47.21 14.61 -18.04
C PHE A 189 46.77 13.76 -16.83
N ASP A 190 47.28 12.53 -16.70
CA ASP A 190 46.95 11.64 -15.57
C ASP A 190 47.33 12.25 -14.22
N ARG A 191 48.50 12.91 -14.13
CA ARG A 191 48.92 13.63 -12.92
C ARG A 191 47.98 14.80 -12.60
N ALA A 192 47.53 15.55 -13.61
CA ALA A 192 46.60 16.66 -13.44
C ALA A 192 45.24 16.17 -12.93
N VAL A 193 44.70 15.09 -13.51
CA VAL A 193 43.46 14.46 -13.03
C VAL A 193 43.62 13.94 -11.59
N ALA A 194 44.71 13.24 -11.28
CA ALA A 194 44.98 12.75 -9.94
C ALA A 194 45.16 13.87 -8.90
N ALA A 195 45.67 15.04 -9.30
CA ALA A 195 45.76 16.22 -8.45
C ALA A 195 44.38 16.84 -8.20
N THR A 196 43.54 16.96 -9.24
CA THR A 196 42.16 17.46 -9.13
C THR A 196 41.32 16.57 -8.21
N ARG A 197 41.41 15.25 -8.36
CA ARG A 197 40.76 14.26 -7.48
C ARG A 197 41.17 14.41 -6.01
N ARG A 198 42.47 14.59 -5.74
CA ARG A 198 42.98 14.80 -4.37
C ARG A 198 42.60 16.15 -3.76
N SER A 199 42.21 17.13 -4.58
CA SER A 199 41.79 18.46 -4.13
C SER A 199 40.30 18.57 -3.77
N LEU A 200 39.55 17.48 -3.95
CA LEU A 200 38.14 17.40 -3.61
C LEU A 200 38.00 17.05 -2.12
N ASP A 201 37.46 17.97 -1.35
CA ASP A 201 37.29 17.84 0.11
C ASP A 201 35.87 18.30 0.47
N PRO A 202 35.02 17.43 1.03
CA PRO A 202 33.62 17.76 1.32
C PRO A 202 33.47 18.88 2.36
N HIS A 203 34.52 19.25 3.09
CA HIS A 203 34.52 20.39 4.01
C HIS A 203 34.72 21.73 3.29
N THR A 204 35.39 21.75 2.13
CA THR A 204 35.70 22.97 1.38
C THR A 204 34.86 23.09 0.11
N GLY A 205 34.60 21.99 -0.60
CA GLY A 205 33.70 21.95 -1.74
C GLY A 205 33.54 20.56 -2.34
N VAL A 206 32.36 20.30 -2.89
CA VAL A 206 31.92 18.97 -3.35
C VAL A 206 31.98 18.76 -4.85
N LEU A 207 32.44 19.77 -5.62
CA LEU A 207 32.65 19.71 -7.07
C LEU A 207 34.03 20.29 -7.45
N ARG A 208 34.74 19.61 -8.35
CA ARG A 208 35.96 20.09 -9.03
C ARG A 208 35.89 19.79 -10.53
N ALA A 209 36.46 20.66 -11.33
CA ALA A 209 36.52 20.58 -12.78
C ALA A 209 37.94 20.91 -13.27
N LEU A 210 38.44 20.13 -14.22
CA LEU A 210 39.73 20.33 -14.88
C LEU A 210 39.49 20.47 -16.38
N HIS A 211 39.77 21.67 -16.91
CA HIS A 211 39.84 21.94 -18.34
C HIS A 211 41.28 21.67 -18.81
N ALA A 212 41.47 20.56 -19.51
CA ALA A 212 42.78 20.11 -19.97
C ALA A 212 42.92 20.37 -21.48
N ARG A 213 43.84 21.27 -21.82
CA ARG A 213 44.12 21.65 -23.22
C ARG A 213 45.41 20.97 -23.69
N CYS A 214 45.38 20.41 -24.89
CA CYS A 214 46.57 19.84 -25.52
C CYS A 214 47.26 20.93 -26.37
N ASP A 215 48.53 21.22 -26.07
CA ASP A 215 49.33 22.21 -26.83
C ASP A 215 50.22 21.53 -27.91
N ASP A 216 50.07 20.22 -28.16
CA ASP A 216 50.87 19.43 -29.12
C ASP A 216 50.02 18.88 -30.28
N ASP A 217 50.29 19.34 -31.50
CA ASP A 217 49.58 18.98 -32.74
C ASP A 217 49.80 17.50 -33.19
N THR A 218 50.66 16.73 -32.51
CA THR A 218 51.01 15.35 -32.89
C THR A 218 50.17 14.26 -32.22
N LEU A 219 49.35 14.59 -31.21
CA LEU A 219 48.43 13.66 -30.54
C LEU A 219 47.02 13.78 -31.13
N PRO A 220 46.28 12.67 -31.41
CA PRO A 220 44.92 12.76 -31.91
C PRO A 220 43.93 13.27 -30.83
N ALA A 221 43.67 14.57 -30.93
CA ALA A 221 42.42 15.32 -30.70
C ALA A 221 41.92 15.57 -29.26
N GLY A 222 41.54 16.82 -29.01
CA GLY A 222 40.42 17.20 -28.15
C GLY A 222 40.78 18.10 -26.97
N ASP A 223 40.05 19.21 -26.83
CA ASP A 223 39.95 19.98 -25.59
C ASP A 223 39.13 19.14 -24.59
N LEU A 224 39.66 18.86 -23.39
CA LEU A 224 39.08 17.89 -22.45
C LEU A 224 38.55 18.57 -21.19
N LEU A 225 37.42 18.11 -20.68
CA LEU A 225 36.84 18.56 -19.42
C LEU A 225 36.61 17.37 -18.49
N PHE A 226 37.38 17.30 -17.41
CA PHE A 226 37.17 16.33 -16.34
C PHE A 226 36.34 16.96 -15.22
N LEU A 227 35.23 16.34 -14.84
CA LEU A 227 34.38 16.76 -13.72
C LEU A 227 34.44 15.71 -12.62
N ALA A 228 34.61 16.12 -11.37
CA ALA A 228 34.61 15.25 -10.19
C ALA A 228 33.64 15.79 -9.14
N VAL A 229 32.73 14.93 -8.67
CA VAL A 229 31.74 15.26 -7.63
C VAL A 229 31.86 14.28 -6.48
N HIS A 230 31.74 14.78 -5.25
CA HIS A 230 31.79 13.94 -4.06
C HIS A 230 30.50 13.12 -3.91
N ASP A 231 30.62 11.87 -3.46
CA ASP A 231 29.49 10.93 -3.28
C ASP A 231 28.44 11.40 -2.26
N LEU A 232 28.77 12.40 -1.42
CA LEU A 232 27.84 13.02 -0.48
C LEU A 232 26.90 14.01 -1.19
N ALA A 233 27.33 14.59 -2.30
CA ALA A 233 26.63 15.67 -3.00
C ALA A 233 25.87 15.20 -4.25
N ALA A 234 26.32 14.13 -4.88
CA ALA A 234 25.64 13.56 -6.04
C ALA A 234 25.87 12.05 -6.08
N ASP A 235 24.85 11.30 -6.48
CA ASP A 235 24.96 9.89 -6.85
C ASP A 235 25.10 9.72 -8.37
N THR A 236 25.14 8.47 -8.83
CA THR A 236 25.32 8.15 -10.26
C THR A 236 24.19 8.67 -11.14
N VAL A 237 22.96 8.66 -10.65
CA VAL A 237 21.76 9.13 -11.38
C VAL A 237 21.80 10.64 -11.61
N SER A 238 22.41 11.38 -10.68
CA SER A 238 22.55 12.84 -10.75
C SER A 238 23.33 13.32 -11.97
N TRP A 239 24.25 12.51 -12.52
CA TRP A 239 25.08 12.92 -13.66
C TRP A 239 24.29 13.24 -14.92
N ARG A 240 23.16 12.56 -15.15
CA ARG A 240 22.28 12.87 -16.29
C ARG A 240 21.83 14.32 -16.23
N VAL A 241 21.29 14.74 -15.09
CA VAL A 241 20.81 16.11 -14.84
C VAL A 241 21.95 17.12 -14.97
N LEU A 242 23.09 16.83 -14.33
CA LEU A 242 24.25 17.71 -14.35
C LEU A 242 24.81 17.95 -15.76
N LEU A 243 24.81 16.92 -16.61
CA LEU A 243 25.28 17.07 -17.99
C LEU A 243 24.24 17.74 -18.89
N GLU A 244 22.94 17.46 -18.72
CA GLU A 244 21.86 18.18 -19.44
C GLU A 244 21.89 19.69 -19.14
N ASP A 245 22.06 20.05 -17.87
CA ASP A 245 22.11 21.45 -17.46
C ASP A 245 23.42 22.13 -17.87
N LEU A 246 24.53 21.41 -17.85
CA LEU A 246 25.79 21.91 -18.39
C LEU A 246 25.69 22.19 -19.89
N ASP A 247 25.06 21.31 -20.67
CA ASP A 247 24.84 21.53 -22.10
C ASP A 247 23.94 22.74 -22.36
N THR A 248 22.84 22.86 -21.61
CA THR A 248 21.90 23.99 -21.70
C THR A 248 22.56 25.32 -21.34
N ALA A 249 23.39 25.33 -20.29
CA ALA A 249 24.14 26.50 -19.87
C ALA A 249 25.19 26.90 -20.92
N LEU A 250 25.93 25.93 -21.47
CA LEU A 250 26.90 26.17 -22.53
C LEU A 250 26.25 26.69 -23.81
N ASP A 251 25.09 26.16 -24.20
CA ASP A 251 24.31 26.64 -25.35
C ASP A 251 23.93 28.11 -25.18
N SER A 252 23.26 28.42 -24.08
CA SER A 252 22.75 29.76 -23.79
C SER A 252 23.88 30.78 -23.77
N LEU A 253 24.99 30.47 -23.10
CA LEU A 253 26.12 31.38 -22.95
C LEU A 253 26.90 31.55 -24.26
N THR A 254 27.03 30.51 -25.07
CA THR A 254 27.65 30.61 -26.41
C THR A 254 26.76 31.40 -27.37
N GLY A 255 25.43 31.31 -27.21
CA GLY A 255 24.43 32.09 -27.95
C GLY A 255 24.23 33.52 -27.45
N GLY A 256 24.90 33.94 -26.36
CA GLY A 256 24.81 35.29 -25.80
C GLY A 256 23.53 35.56 -24.97
N THR A 257 22.80 34.53 -24.56
CA THR A 257 21.60 34.63 -23.73
C THR A 257 21.85 34.14 -22.30
N PRO A 258 21.17 34.70 -21.28
CA PRO A 258 21.30 34.21 -19.91
C PRO A 258 20.72 32.78 -19.81
N PRO A 259 21.44 31.82 -19.18
CA PRO A 259 20.97 30.45 -19.07
C PRO A 259 19.76 30.37 -18.12
N GLN A 260 18.70 29.69 -18.57
CA GLN A 260 17.53 29.34 -17.78
C GLN A 260 17.53 27.82 -17.58
N LEU A 261 17.92 27.38 -16.39
CA LEU A 261 17.89 25.97 -16.01
C LEU A 261 16.58 25.68 -15.26
N GLU A 262 16.02 24.49 -15.49
CA GLU A 262 14.88 24.01 -14.71
C GLU A 262 15.32 23.74 -13.26
N SER A 263 14.65 24.36 -12.28
CA SER A 263 14.93 24.13 -10.86
C SER A 263 14.52 22.72 -10.45
N ASP A 264 15.24 22.12 -9.50
CA ASP A 264 14.77 20.94 -8.79
C ASP A 264 13.48 21.26 -8.03
N ALA A 265 12.40 20.51 -8.28
CA ALA A 265 11.16 20.65 -7.52
C ALA A 265 11.24 19.94 -6.15
N GLY A 266 12.11 18.94 -6.02
CA GLY A 266 12.32 18.15 -4.81
C GLY A 266 13.62 18.51 -4.09
N ARG A 267 13.52 18.93 -2.82
CA ARG A 267 14.67 19.25 -1.97
C ARG A 267 15.19 18.01 -1.22
N PHE A 268 16.51 17.95 -1.03
CA PHE A 268 17.18 16.84 -0.33
C PHE A 268 16.76 16.76 1.14
N GLU A 269 16.52 17.90 1.77
CA GLU A 269 16.04 18.00 3.16
C GLU A 269 14.65 17.38 3.34
N GLU A 270 13.75 17.65 2.41
CA GLU A 270 12.40 17.09 2.43
C GLU A 270 12.42 15.57 2.21
N TRP A 271 13.32 15.09 1.35
CA TRP A 271 13.51 13.67 1.10
C TRP A 271 14.10 12.94 2.32
N THR A 272 15.10 13.52 2.96
CA THR A 272 15.69 12.94 4.20
C THR A 272 14.71 12.94 5.36
N GLU A 273 13.89 13.97 5.55
CA GLU A 273 12.86 14.00 6.59
C GLU A 273 11.73 12.99 6.31
N ARG A 274 11.34 12.80 5.05
CA ARG A 274 10.41 11.73 4.64
C ARG A 274 10.95 10.34 5.01
N LEU A 275 12.23 10.09 4.73
CA LEU A 275 12.88 8.83 5.11
C LEU A 275 12.83 8.60 6.61
N ARG A 276 13.18 9.62 7.41
CA ARG A 276 13.15 9.56 8.89
C ARG A 276 11.77 9.22 9.44
N ALA A 277 10.73 9.91 8.97
CA ALA A 277 9.36 9.71 9.44
C ALA A 277 8.86 8.28 9.20
N MET A 278 9.32 7.65 8.11
CA MET A 278 9.01 6.26 7.80
C MET A 278 9.79 5.26 8.67
N THR A 279 11.04 5.56 9.04
CA THR A 279 11.86 4.65 9.86
C THR A 279 11.36 4.54 11.30
N ILE A 280 10.75 5.61 11.84
CA ILE A 280 10.14 5.63 13.18
C ILE A 280 8.97 4.63 13.30
N LYS A 281 8.27 4.37 12.19
CA LYS A 281 7.12 3.46 12.12
C LYS A 281 7.51 1.99 12.33
N ASP A 282 8.71 1.59 11.89
CA ASP A 282 9.23 0.24 12.06
C ASP A 282 9.74 -0.01 13.49
N ASP A 283 10.30 0.99 14.16
CA ASP A 283 10.77 0.85 15.54
C ASP A 283 9.61 0.59 16.53
N GLU A 284 8.43 1.17 16.30
CA GLU A 284 7.23 0.89 17.09
C GLU A 284 6.63 -0.50 16.81
N ALA A 285 6.72 -0.98 15.56
CA ALA A 285 6.26 -2.32 15.18
C ALA A 285 7.19 -3.43 15.72
N THR A 286 8.48 -3.14 15.89
CA THR A 286 9.50 -4.13 16.30
C THR A 286 9.57 -4.34 17.83
N HIS A 287 8.92 -3.48 18.64
CA HIS A 287 8.88 -3.65 20.11
C HIS A 287 7.73 -4.54 20.61
N ALA A 288 6.89 -5.08 19.73
CA ALA A 288 5.81 -6.00 20.08
C ALA A 288 6.14 -7.45 19.71
N GLY A 289 7.13 -8.03 20.41
CA GLY A 289 7.19 -9.48 20.66
C GLY A 289 8.32 -10.25 19.98
N GLY A 290 9.26 -10.76 20.79
CA GLY A 290 10.06 -11.94 20.48
C GLY A 290 11.55 -11.78 20.81
N ASP A 291 12.00 -12.46 21.88
CA ASP A 291 13.40 -12.84 22.06
C ASP A 291 13.88 -13.58 20.80
N ALA A 292 14.73 -12.95 20.00
CA ALA A 292 15.39 -13.58 18.87
C ALA A 292 16.62 -14.35 19.35
N GLY A 293 16.39 -15.54 19.92
CA GLY A 293 17.37 -16.62 19.89
C GLY A 293 17.44 -17.17 18.45
N GLY A 294 18.29 -16.59 17.61
CA GLY A 294 18.50 -17.04 16.23
C GLY A 294 19.50 -18.22 16.15
N PRO A 295 19.22 -19.29 15.38
CA PRO A 295 20.23 -20.27 14.98
C PRO A 295 21.26 -19.66 14.02
N ALA A 296 22.48 -20.21 14.06
CA ALA A 296 23.75 -19.73 13.50
C ALA A 296 23.66 -18.86 12.23
N ALA A 297 24.11 -17.61 12.36
CA ALA A 297 24.44 -16.74 11.23
C ALA A 297 25.48 -17.41 10.32
N ALA A 298 25.25 -17.39 9.01
CA ALA A 298 26.28 -17.71 8.04
C ALA A 298 27.53 -16.86 8.34
N ALA A 299 28.71 -17.49 8.36
CA ALA A 299 29.96 -16.80 8.69
C ALA A 299 30.15 -15.61 7.72
N PRO A 300 30.31 -14.37 8.23
CA PRO A 300 30.57 -13.21 7.39
C PRO A 300 31.90 -13.39 6.65
N LEU A 301 32.00 -12.85 5.43
CA LEU A 301 33.30 -12.62 4.82
C LEU A 301 34.06 -11.62 5.69
N SER A 302 35.33 -11.90 5.99
CA SER A 302 36.16 -11.00 6.79
C SER A 302 36.32 -9.66 6.08
N ALA A 303 36.21 -8.55 6.82
CA ALA A 303 36.48 -7.22 6.28
C ALA A 303 37.91 -7.15 5.70
N PRO A 304 38.14 -6.37 4.63
CA PRO A 304 39.47 -6.24 4.01
C PRO A 304 40.52 -5.73 5.03
N ARG A 305 41.75 -6.25 4.93
CA ARG A 305 42.89 -5.77 5.75
C ARG A 305 43.35 -4.40 5.24
N ALA A 306 43.80 -3.55 6.17
CA ALA A 306 44.20 -2.16 5.93
C ALA A 306 45.49 -1.99 5.08
N ASP A 307 46.20 -3.08 4.77
CA ASP A 307 47.35 -3.05 3.86
C ASP A 307 46.86 -3.39 2.43
N GLY A 308 46.74 -2.36 1.60
CA GLY A 308 45.96 -2.34 0.35
C GLY A 308 46.27 -3.45 -0.66
N PRO A 309 45.28 -4.33 -0.97
CA PRO A 309 45.35 -5.19 -2.14
C PRO A 309 44.71 -4.51 -3.37
N GLU A 310 45.29 -4.76 -4.54
CA GLU A 310 44.85 -4.30 -5.86
C GLU A 310 43.36 -4.65 -6.11
N VAL A 311 42.55 -3.64 -6.45
CA VAL A 311 41.13 -3.82 -6.84
C VAL A 311 41.06 -4.67 -8.10
N ARG A 312 40.27 -5.75 -8.05
CA ARG A 312 40.07 -6.65 -9.19
C ARG A 312 38.64 -6.56 -9.72
N ARG A 313 38.50 -6.89 -11.01
CA ARG A 313 37.22 -6.79 -11.74
C ARG A 313 36.99 -8.02 -12.60
N THR A 314 35.76 -8.52 -12.56
CA THR A 314 35.25 -9.56 -13.45
C THR A 314 33.99 -9.03 -14.11
N GLU A 315 33.85 -9.18 -15.43
CA GLU A 315 32.66 -8.72 -16.15
C GLU A 315 32.15 -9.74 -17.17
N PHE A 316 30.86 -9.66 -17.47
CA PHE A 316 30.23 -10.38 -18.57
C PHE A 316 29.07 -9.60 -19.16
N VAL A 317 28.75 -9.91 -20.41
CA VAL A 317 27.71 -9.21 -21.18
C VAL A 317 26.73 -10.23 -21.72
N LEU A 318 25.43 -9.97 -21.56
CA LEU A 318 24.37 -10.74 -22.18
C LEU A 318 23.92 -10.07 -23.49
N PRO A 319 23.62 -10.85 -24.54
CA PRO A 319 23.19 -10.31 -25.82
C PRO A 319 21.84 -9.59 -25.73
N ALA A 320 21.54 -8.75 -26.72
CA ALA A 320 20.36 -7.87 -26.67
C ALA A 320 19.02 -8.62 -26.63
N GLU A 321 18.96 -9.79 -27.27
CA GLU A 321 17.81 -10.68 -27.24
C GLU A 321 17.47 -11.12 -25.81
N LYS A 322 18.45 -11.70 -25.09
CA LYS A 322 18.29 -12.12 -23.68
C LYS A 322 18.02 -10.96 -22.74
N THR A 323 18.65 -9.81 -23.02
CA THR A 323 18.51 -8.59 -22.21
C THR A 323 17.07 -8.09 -22.22
N THR A 324 16.43 -8.04 -23.40
CA THR A 324 15.04 -7.59 -23.55
C THR A 324 14.07 -8.47 -22.75
N THR A 325 14.30 -9.78 -22.73
CA THR A 325 13.51 -10.72 -21.93
C THR A 325 13.66 -10.49 -20.43
N LEU A 326 14.90 -10.26 -19.96
CA LEU A 326 15.22 -10.08 -18.54
C LEU A 326 14.79 -8.72 -17.98
N THR A 327 14.79 -7.66 -18.78
CA THR A 327 14.48 -6.29 -18.31
C THR A 327 13.08 -5.82 -18.66
N GLY A 328 12.39 -6.47 -19.60
CA GLY A 328 11.02 -6.12 -20.02
C GLY A 328 9.99 -7.24 -19.81
N VAL A 329 10.21 -8.39 -20.46
CA VAL A 329 9.18 -9.46 -20.56
C VAL A 329 8.95 -10.17 -19.22
N LEU A 330 10.01 -10.65 -18.58
CA LEU A 330 9.91 -11.39 -17.33
C LEU A 330 9.52 -10.51 -16.13
N PRO A 331 10.06 -9.30 -15.93
CA PRO A 331 9.63 -8.45 -14.83
C PRO A 331 8.11 -8.20 -14.86
N ALA A 332 7.55 -7.90 -16.04
CA ALA A 332 6.10 -7.75 -16.23
C ALA A 332 5.30 -9.03 -15.93
N ARG A 333 5.87 -10.22 -16.19
CA ARG A 333 5.25 -11.52 -15.89
C ARG A 333 5.16 -11.79 -14.39
N TYR A 334 6.16 -11.36 -13.61
CA TYR A 334 6.23 -11.58 -12.17
C TYR A 334 5.70 -10.41 -11.33
N GLY A 335 5.32 -9.30 -11.96
CA GLY A 335 4.92 -8.08 -11.26
C GLY A 335 6.09 -7.38 -10.56
N LEU A 336 7.29 -7.54 -11.12
CA LEU A 336 8.54 -6.99 -10.59
C LEU A 336 9.06 -5.86 -11.48
N ALA A 337 9.87 -4.98 -10.91
CA ALA A 337 10.79 -4.13 -11.65
C ALA A 337 12.00 -4.96 -12.17
N ALA A 338 12.68 -4.47 -13.21
CA ALA A 338 13.89 -5.12 -13.72
C ALA A 338 14.97 -5.28 -12.62
N ALA A 339 15.13 -4.26 -11.78
CA ALA A 339 16.06 -4.29 -10.64
C ALA A 339 15.76 -5.43 -9.66
N GLU A 340 14.48 -5.66 -9.35
CA GLU A 340 14.05 -6.69 -8.40
C GLU A 340 14.23 -8.09 -8.96
N LEU A 341 13.91 -8.30 -10.25
CA LEU A 341 14.15 -9.57 -10.92
C LEU A 341 15.65 -9.90 -10.93
N LEU A 342 16.50 -8.93 -11.28
CA LEU A 342 17.94 -9.11 -11.31
C LEU A 342 18.53 -9.33 -9.90
N ALA A 343 17.97 -8.68 -8.87
CA ALA A 343 18.32 -8.93 -7.48
C ALA A 343 17.91 -10.34 -7.03
N GLY A 344 16.76 -10.85 -7.45
CA GLY A 344 16.33 -12.23 -7.21
C GLY A 344 17.26 -13.26 -7.88
N ALA A 345 17.64 -13.01 -9.14
CA ALA A 345 18.62 -13.82 -9.86
C ALA A 345 19.99 -13.80 -9.16
N PHE A 346 20.41 -12.63 -8.68
CA PHE A 346 21.63 -12.46 -7.90
C PHE A 346 21.59 -13.24 -6.58
N GLY A 347 20.49 -13.16 -5.84
CA GLY A 347 20.32 -13.92 -4.61
C GLY A 347 20.40 -15.43 -4.83
N GLN A 348 19.84 -15.94 -5.94
CA GLN A 348 19.99 -17.35 -6.29
C GLN A 348 21.44 -17.72 -6.61
N ALA A 349 22.14 -16.88 -7.37
CA ALA A 349 23.56 -17.08 -7.70
C ALA A 349 24.42 -17.08 -6.44
N LEU A 350 24.15 -16.18 -5.51
CA LEU A 350 24.80 -16.09 -4.21
C LEU A 350 24.53 -17.34 -3.36
N ALA A 351 23.29 -17.84 -3.36
CA ALA A 351 22.90 -19.06 -2.64
C ALA A 351 23.59 -20.31 -3.19
N ARG A 352 23.75 -20.39 -4.53
CA ARG A 352 24.52 -21.44 -5.20
C ARG A 352 26.01 -21.37 -4.87
N TRP A 353 26.58 -20.16 -4.92
CA TRP A 353 27.99 -19.93 -4.62
C TRP A 353 28.36 -20.24 -3.16
N ARG A 354 27.49 -19.88 -2.20
CA ARG A 354 27.69 -20.11 -0.76
C ARG A 354 27.19 -21.47 -0.28
N ASP A 355 26.62 -22.28 -1.18
CA ASP A 355 25.99 -23.56 -0.89
C ASP A 355 24.94 -23.52 0.25
N THR A 356 24.17 -22.43 0.33
CA THR A 356 23.16 -22.18 1.38
C THR A 356 21.75 -22.02 0.78
N HIS A 357 20.69 -22.14 1.58
CA HIS A 357 19.33 -21.78 1.16
C HIS A 357 18.94 -20.37 1.63
N ASP A 358 19.69 -19.81 2.57
CA ASP A 358 19.46 -18.50 3.18
C ASP A 358 20.63 -17.59 2.88
N VAL A 359 20.35 -16.49 2.18
CA VAL A 359 21.33 -15.48 1.80
C VAL A 359 20.87 -14.09 2.17
N ALA A 360 21.82 -13.27 2.61
CA ALA A 360 21.61 -11.85 2.85
C ALA A 360 22.60 -11.02 2.01
N PHE A 361 22.10 -9.97 1.36
CA PHE A 361 22.90 -9.02 0.59
C PHE A 361 22.21 -7.66 0.58
N HIS A 362 22.94 -6.60 0.26
CA HIS A 362 22.38 -5.26 0.13
C HIS A 362 22.05 -4.96 -1.33
N VAL A 363 20.92 -4.31 -1.58
CA VAL A 363 20.56 -3.75 -2.89
C VAL A 363 20.56 -2.23 -2.81
N ARG A 364 21.25 -1.59 -3.76
CA ARG A 364 21.19 -0.13 -3.95
C ARG A 364 20.12 0.19 -4.99
N THR A 365 19.21 1.10 -4.62
CA THR A 365 18.12 1.58 -5.49
C THR A 365 18.13 3.10 -5.55
N ASP A 366 17.56 3.64 -6.63
CA ASP A 366 17.31 5.08 -6.75
C ASP A 366 16.12 5.46 -5.85
N GLY A 367 16.37 6.24 -4.81
CA GLY A 367 15.34 6.73 -3.89
C GLY A 367 14.48 7.87 -4.47
N ARG A 368 14.72 8.27 -5.72
CA ARG A 368 13.84 9.18 -6.48
C ARG A 368 12.73 8.44 -7.22
N ALA A 369 12.88 7.14 -7.43
CA ALA A 369 11.91 6.33 -8.15
C ALA A 369 10.51 6.48 -7.50
N ASP A 370 9.50 6.72 -8.32
CA ASP A 370 8.09 6.91 -7.94
C ASP A 370 7.74 8.22 -7.17
N LEU A 371 8.68 9.16 -7.02
CA LEU A 371 8.41 10.47 -6.41
C LEU A 371 8.15 11.57 -7.46
N PRO A 372 6.93 12.14 -7.54
CA PRO A 372 6.63 13.27 -8.42
C PRO A 372 7.51 14.48 -8.09
N GLY A 373 8.17 15.07 -9.10
CA GLY A 373 9.02 16.26 -8.94
C GLY A 373 10.50 16.00 -8.58
N TYR A 374 10.89 14.76 -8.27
CA TYR A 374 12.28 14.41 -7.91
C TYR A 374 13.14 13.95 -9.10
N ALA A 375 12.57 13.84 -10.31
CA ALA A 375 13.26 13.33 -11.49
C ALA A 375 14.50 14.15 -11.94
N ARG A 376 14.56 15.44 -11.56
CA ARG A 376 15.72 16.33 -11.81
C ARG A 376 16.51 16.66 -10.53
N ALA A 377 16.25 15.99 -9.41
CA ALA A 377 16.91 16.30 -8.14
C ALA A 377 18.36 15.77 -8.09
N VAL A 378 19.32 16.66 -7.86
CA VAL A 378 20.74 16.33 -7.67
C VAL A 378 21.03 16.14 -6.18
N GLY A 379 21.64 15.01 -5.80
CA GLY A 379 21.89 14.68 -4.39
C GLY A 379 22.24 13.22 -4.14
N GLY A 380 22.51 12.89 -2.88
CA GLY A 380 22.77 11.52 -2.41
C GLY A 380 21.48 10.73 -2.15
N TYR A 381 20.64 10.55 -3.18
CA TYR A 381 19.32 9.92 -3.07
C TYR A 381 19.35 8.39 -3.14
N THR A 382 20.54 7.77 -3.12
CA THR A 382 20.66 6.31 -3.15
C THR A 382 20.17 5.70 -1.84
N CYS A 383 19.20 4.79 -1.93
CA CYS A 383 18.76 3.98 -0.80
C CYS A 383 19.50 2.64 -0.79
N VAL A 384 19.83 2.16 0.42
CA VAL A 384 20.40 0.82 0.64
C VAL A 384 19.35 -0.02 1.36
N ARG A 385 18.97 -1.14 0.74
CA ARG A 385 18.00 -2.07 1.28
C ARG A 385 18.66 -3.43 1.58
N PRO A 386 18.65 -3.92 2.82
CA PRO A 386 19.03 -5.29 3.11
C PRO A 386 17.95 -6.24 2.57
N ILE A 387 18.37 -7.24 1.79
CA ILE A 387 17.52 -8.31 1.30
C ILE A 387 18.00 -9.61 1.94
N ARG A 388 17.05 -10.36 2.51
CA ARG A 388 17.26 -11.75 2.92
C ARG A 388 16.34 -12.66 2.12
N LEU A 389 16.92 -13.60 1.38
CA LEU A 389 16.18 -14.58 0.60
C LEU A 389 16.40 -15.96 1.20
N ASP A 390 15.31 -16.59 1.65
CA ASP A 390 15.30 -17.97 2.13
C ASP A 390 14.51 -18.86 1.15
N SER A 391 15.24 -19.60 0.32
CA SER A 391 14.65 -20.51 -0.67
C SER A 391 15.65 -21.54 -1.15
N ASN A 392 15.15 -22.70 -1.59
CA ASN A 392 16.00 -23.80 -2.02
C ASN A 392 16.79 -23.44 -3.30
N ARG A 393 18.12 -23.29 -3.16
CA ARG A 393 19.07 -22.94 -4.24
C ARG A 393 19.03 -23.86 -5.47
N ARG A 394 18.56 -25.11 -5.30
CA ARG A 394 18.44 -26.12 -6.36
C ARG A 394 17.17 -26.01 -7.19
N LEU A 395 16.24 -25.12 -6.82
CA LEU A 395 15.08 -24.83 -7.65
C LEU A 395 15.50 -24.29 -9.02
N ALA A 396 14.70 -24.59 -10.03
CA ALA A 396 14.78 -23.90 -11.30
C ALA A 396 14.63 -22.37 -11.06
N PRO A 397 15.40 -21.51 -11.76
CA PRO A 397 15.40 -20.08 -11.49
C PRO A 397 14.02 -19.38 -11.50
N ASP A 398 13.10 -19.79 -12.35
CA ASP A 398 11.71 -19.30 -12.37
C ASP A 398 10.96 -19.60 -11.06
N ARG A 399 11.11 -20.81 -10.53
CA ARG A 399 10.50 -21.26 -9.28
C ARG A 399 11.17 -20.65 -8.06
N TYR A 400 12.50 -20.48 -8.12
CA TYR A 400 13.22 -19.76 -7.10
C TYR A 400 12.72 -18.31 -7.03
N LEU A 401 12.67 -17.63 -8.18
CA LEU A 401 12.18 -16.25 -8.29
C LEU A 401 10.75 -16.13 -7.75
N ALA A 402 9.84 -17.01 -8.19
CA ALA A 402 8.45 -17.05 -7.72
C ALA A 402 8.30 -17.23 -6.19
N ALA A 403 9.22 -17.97 -5.56
CA ALA A 403 9.22 -18.19 -4.13
C ALA A 403 9.74 -16.97 -3.34
N VAL A 404 10.62 -16.17 -3.92
CA VAL A 404 11.26 -15.02 -3.27
C VAL A 404 10.61 -13.67 -3.61
N VAL A 405 9.66 -13.61 -4.55
CA VAL A 405 8.93 -12.38 -4.92
C VAL A 405 8.46 -11.58 -3.69
N PRO A 406 7.81 -12.16 -2.67
CA PRO A 406 7.35 -11.38 -1.51
C PRO A 406 8.48 -10.70 -0.72
N ALA A 407 9.70 -11.26 -0.73
CA ALA A 407 10.86 -10.66 -0.08
C ALA A 407 11.53 -9.59 -0.96
N LEU A 408 11.26 -9.59 -2.27
CA LEU A 408 11.77 -8.61 -3.22
C LEU A 408 10.87 -7.36 -3.26
N THR A 409 9.55 -7.50 -3.05
CA THR A 409 8.53 -6.43 -3.13
C THR A 409 7.84 -6.17 -1.78
N PRO A 410 8.36 -5.30 -0.89
CA PRO A 410 7.67 -4.95 0.36
C PRO A 410 6.42 -4.09 0.11
N ASP A 411 5.41 -4.24 0.98
CA ASP A 411 4.08 -3.61 0.87
C ASP A 411 4.08 -2.06 1.01
N ASP A 412 5.18 -1.47 1.51
CA ASP A 412 5.28 -0.03 1.86
C ASP A 412 5.99 0.85 0.80
N GLY A 413 6.15 0.37 -0.43
CA GLY A 413 6.79 1.11 -1.53
C GLY A 413 8.33 1.22 -1.41
N PRO A 414 9.00 2.10 -2.18
CA PRO A 414 10.47 2.15 -2.30
C PRO A 414 11.22 2.45 -0.99
N PHE A 415 10.51 2.83 0.08
CA PHE A 415 11.06 3.22 1.37
C PHE A 415 10.87 2.19 2.50
N GLY A 416 10.11 1.11 2.27
CA GLY A 416 9.62 0.18 3.29
C GLY A 416 10.65 -0.75 3.98
N ALA A 417 11.94 -0.59 3.71
CA ALA A 417 13.00 -1.39 4.34
C ALA A 417 14.38 -0.72 4.22
N VAL A 418 14.45 0.61 4.21
CA VAL A 418 15.75 1.30 4.20
C VAL A 418 16.44 1.06 5.54
N SER A 419 17.75 0.76 5.52
CA SER A 419 18.53 0.50 6.73
C SER A 419 18.27 1.55 7.83
N ALA A 420 17.99 1.06 9.04
CA ALA A 420 17.64 1.87 10.20
C ALA A 420 18.57 3.08 10.37
N TRP A 421 17.96 4.21 10.64
CA TRP A 421 18.63 5.47 10.78
C TRP A 421 19.46 5.46 12.08
N PRO A 422 20.76 5.79 12.07
CA PRO A 422 21.55 5.74 13.29
C PRO A 422 21.06 6.84 14.24
N SER A 423 20.31 6.47 15.27
CA SER A 423 19.93 7.42 16.32
C SER A 423 21.20 8.02 16.95
N ALA A 424 21.20 9.34 17.13
CA ALA A 424 22.35 10.14 17.59
C ALA A 424 22.87 9.78 19.00
N THR A 425 22.29 8.80 19.69
CA THR A 425 22.67 8.42 21.07
C THR A 425 22.70 6.92 21.38
N VAL A 426 22.67 6.02 20.40
CA VAL A 426 22.76 4.57 20.69
C VAL A 426 24.21 4.07 20.58
N PRO A 427 24.85 3.64 21.68
CA PRO A 427 26.12 2.92 21.58
C PRO A 427 25.87 1.63 20.79
N ALA A 428 26.76 1.33 19.84
CA ALA A 428 26.68 0.15 18.99
C ALA A 428 26.29 -1.10 19.80
N ARG A 429 25.08 -1.61 19.58
CA ARG A 429 24.64 -2.89 20.15
C ARG A 429 25.60 -3.98 19.67
N PRO A 430 26.24 -4.75 20.56
CA PRO A 430 26.88 -5.99 20.16
C PRO A 430 25.77 -6.94 19.69
N GLY A 431 25.76 -7.29 18.40
CA GLY A 431 24.76 -8.20 17.82
C GLY A 431 23.83 -7.59 16.77
N GLY A 432 24.08 -6.38 16.26
CA GLY A 432 23.49 -5.95 14.98
C GLY A 432 23.86 -6.93 13.85
N LEU A 433 22.95 -7.15 12.90
CA LEU A 433 23.18 -7.99 11.72
C LEU A 433 24.58 -7.70 11.15
N PRO A 434 25.42 -8.72 10.89
CA PRO A 434 26.75 -8.49 10.31
C PRO A 434 26.59 -7.74 8.99
N ALA A 435 27.45 -6.73 8.76
CA ALA A 435 27.47 -5.99 7.51
C ALA A 435 27.50 -7.00 6.34
N ALA A 436 26.47 -6.97 5.48
CA ALA A 436 26.50 -7.81 4.30
C ALA A 436 27.75 -7.43 3.51
N SER A 437 28.64 -8.39 3.27
CA SER A 437 29.89 -8.18 2.54
C SER A 437 29.69 -8.06 1.03
N VAL A 438 28.44 -8.16 0.56
CA VAL A 438 28.07 -8.21 -0.84
C VAL A 438 26.92 -7.24 -1.16
N CYS A 439 27.09 -6.43 -2.19
CA CYS A 439 26.09 -5.46 -2.66
C CYS A 439 25.75 -5.67 -4.14
N PHE A 440 24.47 -5.51 -4.48
CA PHE A 440 23.96 -5.54 -5.85
C PHE A 440 23.34 -4.19 -6.24
N THR A 441 23.67 -3.67 -7.41
CA THR A 441 23.13 -2.40 -7.94
C THR A 441 22.65 -2.60 -9.38
N HIS A 442 21.47 -2.06 -9.71
CA HIS A 442 20.96 -2.03 -11.08
C HIS A 442 20.73 -0.59 -11.54
N HIS A 443 21.32 -0.24 -12.69
CA HIS A 443 21.17 1.04 -13.37
C HIS A 443 20.24 0.90 -14.57
N PRO A 444 19.03 1.51 -14.56
CA PRO A 444 18.10 1.49 -15.68
C PRO A 444 18.64 2.20 -16.94
N PRO A 445 18.10 1.89 -18.15
CA PRO A 445 18.62 2.42 -19.43
C PRO A 445 18.57 3.95 -19.57
N ALA A 446 17.71 4.63 -18.81
CA ALA A 446 17.57 6.09 -18.82
C ALA A 446 18.76 6.83 -18.16
N GLU A 447 19.68 6.11 -17.54
CA GLU A 447 20.88 6.65 -16.88
C GLU A 447 22.10 6.76 -17.82
N LEU A 448 21.96 6.41 -19.10
CA LEU A 448 23.00 6.71 -20.09
C LEU A 448 23.06 8.22 -20.31
N LEU A 449 24.22 8.78 -19.97
CA LEU A 449 24.53 10.22 -20.06
C LEU A 449 24.14 10.80 -21.44
N PRO A 450 23.59 12.03 -21.51
CA PRO A 450 23.18 12.63 -22.78
C PRO A 450 24.35 12.71 -23.76
N CYS A 451 24.11 12.35 -25.03
CA CYS A 451 25.02 12.67 -26.11
C CYS A 451 24.74 14.11 -26.58
N SER A 452 25.58 15.07 -26.18
CA SER A 452 25.53 16.44 -26.70
C SER A 452 26.40 16.59 -27.96
N THR A 453 26.03 17.53 -28.84
CA THR A 453 26.89 17.96 -29.96
C THR A 453 28.08 18.83 -29.51
N ARG A 454 28.03 19.36 -28.28
CA ARG A 454 29.07 20.23 -27.68
C ARG A 454 30.08 19.48 -26.82
N PHE A 455 29.74 18.29 -26.34
CA PHE A 455 30.68 17.40 -25.70
C PHE A 455 30.28 15.94 -25.85
N THR A 456 31.28 15.09 -26.05
CA THR A 456 31.13 13.64 -26.08
C THR A 456 31.84 13.03 -24.89
N LEU A 457 31.20 12.10 -24.19
CA LEU A 457 31.88 11.30 -23.18
C LEU A 457 33.03 10.53 -23.83
N VAL A 458 34.21 10.55 -23.21
CA VAL A 458 35.33 9.73 -23.68
C VAL A 458 35.15 8.34 -23.08
N GLY A 459 35.02 7.30 -23.91
CA GLY A 459 34.80 5.91 -23.47
C GLY A 459 33.34 5.56 -23.12
N PRO A 460 32.99 4.26 -23.04
CA PRO A 460 31.62 3.78 -22.72
C PRO A 460 31.23 3.93 -21.24
N GLU A 461 32.14 4.44 -20.41
CA GLU A 461 31.92 4.89 -19.04
C GLU A 461 32.73 6.20 -18.88
N PRO A 462 32.49 7.03 -17.83
CA PRO A 462 33.53 7.94 -17.35
C PRO A 462 34.90 7.28 -17.48
N VAL A 463 35.79 7.85 -18.32
CA VAL A 463 37.08 7.26 -18.69
C VAL A 463 37.73 6.50 -17.55
N ARG A 464 38.38 5.38 -17.90
CA ARG A 464 39.50 4.76 -17.17
C ARG A 464 40.55 5.81 -16.82
N LEU A 465 40.26 6.62 -15.83
CA LEU A 465 41.21 7.40 -15.09
C LEU A 465 41.83 6.41 -14.11
N PRO A 466 43.13 6.49 -13.79
CA PRO A 466 43.73 5.64 -12.76
C PRO A 466 42.89 5.79 -11.50
N GLU A 467 42.10 4.77 -11.16
CA GLU A 467 41.41 4.76 -9.87
C GLU A 467 42.50 4.85 -8.81
N PRO A 468 42.29 5.63 -7.74
CA PRO A 468 43.21 5.59 -6.62
C PRO A 468 43.37 4.11 -6.23
N ALA A 469 44.61 3.64 -6.16
CA ALA A 469 44.95 2.24 -5.90
C ALA A 469 44.34 1.69 -4.59
N ASP A 470 43.73 2.55 -3.77
CA ASP A 470 43.19 2.27 -2.45
C ASP A 470 41.85 3.02 -2.21
N GLY A 471 40.80 2.65 -2.94
CA GLY A 471 39.41 3.03 -2.59
C GLY A 471 38.81 2.00 -1.64
N ALA A 472 38.40 2.39 -0.43
CA ALA A 472 37.79 1.48 0.55
C ALA A 472 36.29 1.32 0.28
N SER A 473 35.89 0.24 -0.40
CA SER A 473 34.50 -0.20 -0.41
C SER A 473 34.14 -0.82 0.95
N VAL A 474 32.95 -0.52 1.47
CA VAL A 474 32.37 -1.20 2.66
C VAL A 474 32.09 -2.68 2.36
N TYR A 475 31.91 -3.01 1.07
CA TYR A 475 31.58 -4.33 0.58
C TYR A 475 32.83 -5.03 0.03
N GLY A 476 33.03 -6.30 0.41
CA GLY A 476 34.08 -7.15 -0.14
C GLY A 476 33.85 -7.54 -1.60
N VAL A 477 32.59 -7.58 -2.05
CA VAL A 477 32.18 -7.77 -3.45
C VAL A 477 31.02 -6.84 -3.80
N GLU A 478 31.15 -6.06 -4.87
CA GLU A 478 30.08 -5.20 -5.39
C GLU A 478 29.74 -5.61 -6.82
N VAL A 479 28.49 -5.98 -7.07
CA VAL A 479 27.98 -6.38 -8.39
C VAL A 479 27.08 -5.29 -8.93
N ARG A 480 27.45 -4.74 -10.10
CA ARG A 480 26.67 -3.71 -10.80
C ARG A 480 26.15 -4.25 -12.11
N SER A 481 24.93 -3.85 -12.47
CA SER A 481 24.31 -4.18 -13.75
C SER A 481 23.77 -2.93 -14.44
N HIS A 482 23.93 -2.84 -15.75
CA HIS A 482 23.37 -1.75 -16.57
C HIS A 482 23.08 -2.25 -17.99
N VAL A 483 22.19 -1.55 -18.71
CA VAL A 483 21.88 -1.85 -20.11
C VAL A 483 22.52 -0.82 -21.02
N GLU A 484 23.41 -1.25 -21.92
CA GLU A 484 24.09 -0.41 -22.90
C GLU A 484 23.87 -0.96 -24.31
N HIS A 485 23.45 -0.11 -25.26
CA HIS A 485 23.17 -0.54 -26.65
C HIS A 485 22.27 -1.79 -26.75
N GLY A 486 21.30 -1.90 -25.82
CA GLY A 486 20.39 -3.03 -25.71
C GLY A 486 20.96 -4.30 -25.07
N ARG A 487 22.22 -4.32 -24.63
CA ARG A 487 22.90 -5.46 -23.97
C ARG A 487 23.00 -5.24 -22.47
N LEU A 488 22.84 -6.28 -21.66
CA LEU A 488 22.97 -6.23 -20.20
C LEU A 488 24.42 -6.53 -19.80
N HIS A 489 25.09 -5.52 -19.27
CA HIS A 489 26.45 -5.61 -18.76
C HIS A 489 26.39 -5.86 -17.26
N ILE A 490 27.12 -6.86 -16.77
CA ILE A 490 27.30 -7.13 -15.34
C ILE A 490 28.78 -7.10 -15.00
N ARG A 491 29.13 -6.34 -13.97
CA ARG A 491 30.49 -6.21 -13.47
C ARG A 491 30.54 -6.43 -11.97
N ALA A 492 31.44 -7.30 -11.53
CA ALA A 492 31.79 -7.48 -10.13
C ALA A 492 33.12 -6.79 -9.83
N THR A 493 33.15 -5.90 -8.84
CA THR A 493 34.34 -5.26 -8.30
C THR A 493 34.61 -5.83 -6.91
N TRP A 494 35.84 -6.24 -6.64
CA TRP A 494 36.15 -6.98 -5.41
C TRP A 494 37.61 -6.80 -4.97
N TYR A 495 37.84 -7.10 -3.69
CA TYR A 495 39.16 -7.01 -3.05
C TYR A 495 39.60 -8.40 -2.61
N PRO A 496 40.85 -8.82 -2.87
CA PRO A 496 41.37 -10.07 -2.33
C PRO A 496 41.31 -10.10 -0.80
N HIS A 497 40.57 -11.05 -0.23
CA HIS A 497 40.51 -11.33 1.21
C HIS A 497 40.09 -12.79 1.47
N ASP A 498 40.04 -13.21 2.74
CA ASP A 498 39.75 -14.59 3.10
C ASP A 498 38.39 -15.05 2.55
N GLY A 499 38.43 -15.96 1.56
CA GLY A 499 37.26 -16.51 0.89
C GLY A 499 36.73 -15.72 -0.31
N VAL A 500 37.46 -14.70 -0.78
CA VAL A 500 37.21 -13.96 -2.03
C VAL A 500 38.52 -13.79 -2.81
N ASP A 501 38.68 -14.64 -3.83
CA ASP A 501 39.72 -14.60 -4.84
C ASP A 501 39.11 -14.58 -6.27
N GLU A 502 39.96 -14.52 -7.29
CA GLU A 502 39.55 -14.43 -8.69
C GLU A 502 38.69 -15.61 -9.11
N THR A 503 39.12 -16.83 -8.75
CA THR A 503 38.38 -18.07 -9.01
C THR A 503 36.99 -18.04 -8.37
N SER A 504 36.87 -17.51 -7.16
CA SER A 504 35.62 -17.46 -6.40
C SER A 504 34.63 -16.43 -6.96
N VAL A 505 35.11 -15.27 -7.41
CA VAL A 505 34.26 -14.23 -8.01
C VAL A 505 33.86 -14.60 -9.43
N ASP A 506 34.76 -15.25 -10.17
CA ASP A 506 34.45 -15.85 -11.46
C ASP A 506 33.38 -16.95 -11.31
N ALA A 507 33.42 -17.75 -10.25
CA ALA A 507 32.38 -18.73 -9.94
C ALA A 507 31.02 -18.07 -9.63
N LEU A 508 31.01 -16.98 -8.84
CA LEU A 508 29.78 -16.21 -8.58
C LEU A 508 29.21 -15.60 -9.87
N CYS A 509 30.06 -14.98 -10.70
CA CYS A 509 29.68 -14.44 -11.99
C CYS A 509 29.20 -15.53 -12.95
N GLY A 510 29.81 -16.72 -12.91
CA GLY A 510 29.38 -17.90 -13.66
C GLY A 510 28.00 -18.40 -13.24
N HIS A 511 27.73 -18.46 -11.93
CA HIS A 511 26.40 -18.79 -11.42
C HIS A 511 25.35 -17.74 -11.82
N LEU A 512 25.69 -16.45 -11.71
CA LEU A 512 24.79 -15.36 -12.09
C LEU A 512 24.49 -15.38 -13.58
N ARG A 513 25.52 -15.54 -14.42
CA ARG A 513 25.36 -15.70 -15.87
C ARG A 513 24.45 -16.89 -16.19
N SER A 514 24.71 -18.05 -15.57
CA SER A 514 23.89 -19.25 -15.78
C SER A 514 22.42 -19.05 -15.36
N VAL A 515 22.17 -18.39 -14.24
CA VAL A 515 20.80 -18.08 -13.77
C VAL A 515 20.10 -17.13 -14.75
N LEU A 516 20.78 -16.06 -15.17
CA LEU A 516 20.21 -15.06 -16.09
C LEU A 516 20.00 -15.61 -17.50
N GLU A 517 20.94 -16.39 -18.03
CA GLU A 517 20.79 -17.06 -19.32
C GLU A 517 19.64 -18.05 -19.28
N TRP A 518 19.53 -18.85 -18.21
CA TRP A 518 18.40 -19.77 -18.05
C TRP A 518 17.08 -19.02 -17.97
N LEU A 519 16.99 -17.93 -17.20
CA LEU A 519 15.77 -17.12 -17.11
C LEU A 519 15.40 -16.54 -18.47
N ALA A 520 16.37 -15.98 -19.20
CA ALA A 520 16.16 -15.44 -20.53
C ALA A 520 15.70 -16.52 -21.51
N ASP A 521 16.34 -17.69 -21.49
CA ASP A 521 16.05 -18.80 -22.41
C ASP A 521 14.68 -19.43 -22.10
N ALA A 522 14.35 -19.62 -20.82
CA ALA A 522 13.02 -20.05 -20.36
C ALA A 522 11.93 -19.00 -20.63
N GLY A 523 12.31 -17.73 -20.80
CA GLY A 523 11.44 -16.65 -21.25
C GLY A 523 11.26 -16.59 -22.77
N THR A 524 12.16 -17.21 -23.55
CA THR A 524 12.08 -17.33 -25.03
C THR A 524 11.49 -18.65 -25.52
N GLU A 525 11.65 -19.75 -24.77
CA GLU A 525 10.77 -20.89 -24.94
C GLU A 525 9.35 -20.42 -24.64
N GLU A 526 8.40 -20.72 -25.54
CA GLU A 526 6.98 -20.67 -25.23
C GLU A 526 6.67 -21.69 -24.11
N THR A 527 7.21 -21.50 -22.91
CA THR A 527 6.47 -21.80 -21.70
C THR A 527 5.45 -20.67 -21.64
N PRO A 528 4.23 -20.89 -22.14
CA PRO A 528 3.31 -19.81 -22.43
C PRO A 528 3.24 -18.91 -21.20
N ALA A 529 3.45 -17.59 -21.38
CA ALA A 529 2.71 -16.62 -20.56
C ALA A 529 1.31 -17.21 -20.46
N PRO A 530 0.79 -17.48 -19.25
CA PRO A 530 -0.34 -18.39 -19.04
C PRO A 530 -1.25 -18.22 -20.22
N SER A 531 -1.29 -19.23 -21.10
CA SER A 531 -2.06 -19.15 -22.32
C SER A 531 -3.38 -18.58 -21.87
N ALA A 532 -3.77 -17.43 -22.44
CA ALA A 532 -5.05 -16.85 -22.14
C ALA A 532 -6.06 -17.83 -22.71
N GLY A 533 -6.29 -18.93 -21.99
CA GLY A 533 -7.44 -19.78 -22.19
C GLY A 533 -8.66 -18.89 -22.04
N PRO A 534 -9.80 -19.36 -22.54
CA PRO A 534 -10.99 -18.54 -22.71
C PRO A 534 -11.27 -17.73 -21.43
N ALA A 535 -11.23 -16.40 -21.57
CA ALA A 535 -11.50 -15.50 -20.46
C ALA A 535 -13.01 -15.35 -20.28
N LEU A 536 -13.47 -15.63 -19.07
CA LEU A 536 -14.87 -15.51 -18.65
C LEU A 536 -15.09 -14.15 -17.99
N ALA A 537 -16.31 -13.63 -18.06
CA ALA A 537 -16.70 -12.49 -17.23
C ALA A 537 -16.83 -12.95 -15.77
N ALA A 538 -16.18 -12.25 -14.84
CA ALA A 538 -16.39 -12.43 -13.41
C ALA A 538 -17.81 -11.98 -13.05
N THR A 539 -18.53 -12.78 -12.27
CA THR A 539 -19.87 -12.40 -11.81
C THR A 539 -19.78 -11.18 -10.86
N PRO A 540 -20.85 -10.39 -10.71
CA PRO A 540 -20.87 -9.28 -9.75
C PRO A 540 -20.47 -9.70 -8.33
N GLY A 541 -20.95 -10.85 -7.86
CA GLY A 541 -20.56 -11.40 -6.55
C GLY A 541 -19.07 -11.74 -6.45
N GLN A 542 -18.47 -12.30 -7.51
CA GLN A 542 -17.04 -12.59 -7.56
C GLN A 542 -16.18 -11.32 -7.50
N ARG A 543 -16.57 -10.27 -8.23
CA ARG A 543 -15.88 -8.98 -8.21
C ARG A 543 -15.96 -8.32 -6.83
N GLU A 544 -17.10 -8.44 -6.17
CA GLU A 544 -17.28 -7.90 -4.83
C GLU A 544 -16.41 -8.62 -3.79
N MET A 545 -16.41 -9.96 -3.81
CA MET A 545 -15.52 -10.73 -2.93
C MET A 545 -14.04 -10.39 -3.18
N LEU A 546 -13.63 -10.22 -4.44
CA LEU A 546 -12.27 -9.76 -4.77
C LEU A 546 -11.99 -8.37 -4.19
N ALA A 547 -12.89 -7.40 -4.38
CA ALA A 547 -12.74 -6.05 -3.86
C ALA A 547 -12.60 -6.03 -2.32
N GLN A 548 -13.43 -6.79 -1.61
CA GLN A 548 -13.38 -6.89 -0.15
C GLN A 548 -12.09 -7.56 0.35
N SER A 549 -11.58 -8.55 -0.36
CA SER A 549 -10.28 -9.18 -0.04
C SER A 549 -9.10 -8.23 -0.28
N LEU A 550 -9.18 -7.36 -1.30
CA LEU A 550 -8.15 -6.35 -1.59
C LEU A 550 -8.20 -5.15 -0.63
N ALA A 551 -9.37 -4.78 -0.12
CA ALA A 551 -9.54 -3.65 0.79
C ALA A 551 -8.89 -3.88 2.17
N ARG A 552 -8.84 -5.14 2.63
CA ARG A 552 -8.17 -5.53 3.88
C ARG A 552 -7.37 -6.83 3.67
N PRO A 553 -6.20 -6.76 3.02
CA PRO A 553 -5.33 -7.92 2.86
C PRO A 553 -5.00 -8.53 4.23
N GLY A 554 -5.01 -9.87 4.33
CA GLY A 554 -4.72 -10.58 5.57
C GLY A 554 -5.87 -10.64 6.59
N ALA A 555 -7.02 -9.97 6.38
CA ALA A 555 -8.19 -10.08 7.28
C ALA A 555 -8.90 -11.46 7.20
N GLY A 556 -8.57 -12.26 6.18
CA GLY A 556 -9.12 -13.60 5.99
C GLY A 556 -10.57 -13.62 5.48
N HIS A 557 -11.09 -12.50 4.98
CA HIS A 557 -12.42 -12.42 4.38
C HIS A 557 -12.58 -13.42 3.24
N HIS A 558 -13.73 -14.08 3.17
CA HIS A 558 -14.05 -15.07 2.12
C HIS A 558 -13.09 -16.26 2.03
N ILE A 559 -12.24 -16.48 3.04
CA ILE A 559 -11.36 -17.64 3.10
C ILE A 559 -11.99 -18.71 3.97
N GLU A 560 -12.46 -19.75 3.29
CA GLU A 560 -13.10 -20.91 3.87
C GLU A 560 -12.06 -21.99 4.14
N GLN A 561 -12.32 -22.78 5.18
CA GLN A 561 -11.46 -23.87 5.59
C GLN A 561 -12.26 -25.13 5.84
N LEU A 562 -11.69 -26.28 5.46
CA LEU A 562 -12.26 -27.60 5.70
C LEU A 562 -11.15 -28.51 6.21
N HIS A 563 -11.33 -29.15 7.36
CA HIS A 563 -10.32 -30.04 7.91
C HIS A 563 -10.88 -31.35 8.42
N TRP A 564 -10.05 -32.40 8.40
CA TRP A 564 -10.37 -33.71 8.95
C TRP A 564 -9.09 -34.44 9.37
N THR A 565 -9.26 -35.57 10.06
CA THR A 565 -8.15 -36.45 10.43
C THR A 565 -8.09 -37.64 9.50
N TRP A 566 -6.92 -37.89 8.93
CA TRP A 566 -6.57 -39.12 8.21
C TRP A 566 -5.91 -40.10 9.19
N HIS A 567 -6.45 -41.30 9.30
CA HIS A 567 -5.90 -42.38 10.12
C HIS A 567 -5.36 -43.49 9.21
N GLY A 568 -4.20 -44.02 9.54
CA GLY A 568 -3.50 -45.04 8.76
C GLY A 568 -2.43 -44.47 7.84
N PRO A 569 -1.86 -45.28 6.93
CA PRO A 569 -0.75 -44.86 6.08
C PRO A 569 -1.19 -43.77 5.11
N LEU A 570 -0.38 -42.70 5.01
CA LEU A 570 -0.56 -41.63 4.04
C LEU A 570 0.60 -41.62 3.05
N ASN A 571 0.40 -42.21 1.87
CA ASN A 571 1.35 -42.08 0.76
C ASN A 571 1.20 -40.68 0.13
N ILE A 572 2.21 -39.84 0.31
CA ILE A 572 2.22 -38.43 -0.13
C ILE A 572 2.28 -38.28 -1.64
N GLU A 573 3.00 -39.14 -2.35
CA GLU A 573 3.07 -39.11 -3.81
C GLU A 573 1.70 -39.41 -4.42
N ARG A 574 1.04 -40.47 -3.92
CA ARG A 574 -0.33 -40.83 -4.30
C ARG A 574 -1.33 -39.73 -3.93
N PHE A 575 -1.16 -39.11 -2.77
CA PHE A 575 -2.01 -38.01 -2.31
C PHE A 575 -1.87 -36.77 -3.22
N THR A 576 -0.65 -36.42 -3.59
CA THR A 576 -0.37 -35.26 -4.46
C THR A 576 -0.85 -35.53 -5.89
N ALA A 577 -0.61 -36.74 -6.41
CA ALA A 577 -1.10 -37.15 -7.73
C ALA A 577 -2.64 -37.15 -7.81
N ALA A 578 -3.32 -37.58 -6.74
CA ALA A 578 -4.78 -37.54 -6.67
C ALA A 578 -5.33 -36.10 -6.71
N TRP A 579 -4.72 -35.15 -5.99
CA TRP A 579 -5.09 -33.74 -6.09
C TRP A 579 -4.77 -33.15 -7.46
N GLN A 580 -3.63 -33.53 -8.07
CA GLN A 580 -3.29 -33.08 -9.43
C GLN A 580 -4.37 -33.51 -10.43
N ALA A 581 -4.85 -34.76 -10.36
CA ALA A 581 -5.93 -35.24 -11.21
C ALA A 581 -7.23 -34.43 -11.04
N VAL A 582 -7.54 -34.01 -9.81
CA VAL A 582 -8.68 -33.12 -9.54
C VAL A 582 -8.44 -31.74 -10.16
N PHE A 583 -7.25 -31.15 -10.02
CA PHE A 583 -6.90 -29.86 -10.64
C PHE A 583 -6.98 -29.90 -12.17
N ASP A 584 -6.53 -30.98 -12.78
CA ASP A 584 -6.54 -31.16 -14.24
C ASP A 584 -7.99 -31.27 -14.76
N SER A 585 -8.86 -31.96 -14.01
CA SER A 585 -10.25 -32.19 -14.41
C SER A 585 -11.21 -31.02 -14.11
N GLU A 586 -10.88 -30.11 -13.20
CA GLU A 586 -11.81 -29.08 -12.70
C GLU A 586 -11.39 -27.67 -13.13
N THR A 587 -12.21 -27.02 -13.98
CA THR A 587 -11.88 -25.69 -14.53
C THR A 587 -11.71 -24.61 -13.47
N LEU A 588 -12.45 -24.67 -12.36
CA LEU A 588 -12.40 -23.66 -11.30
C LEU A 588 -11.06 -23.63 -10.57
N LEU A 589 -10.37 -24.77 -10.47
CA LEU A 589 -9.05 -24.85 -9.83
C LEU A 589 -7.97 -24.33 -10.76
N ARG A 590 -8.26 -24.22 -12.05
CA ARG A 590 -7.43 -23.58 -13.08
C ARG A 590 -7.86 -22.15 -13.40
N ALA A 591 -8.83 -21.60 -12.67
CA ALA A 591 -9.30 -20.23 -12.86
C ALA A 591 -8.48 -19.25 -12.01
N ALA A 592 -8.23 -18.06 -12.55
CA ALA A 592 -7.62 -16.93 -11.83
C ALA A 592 -8.24 -15.61 -12.33
N PHE A 593 -8.31 -14.60 -11.46
CA PHE A 593 -8.70 -13.25 -11.89
C PHE A 593 -7.59 -12.62 -12.71
N HIS A 594 -7.98 -11.82 -13.70
CA HIS A 594 -7.02 -11.04 -14.46
C HIS A 594 -6.52 -9.86 -13.63
N HIS A 595 -5.20 -9.67 -13.55
CA HIS A 595 -4.55 -8.66 -12.68
C HIS A 595 -4.90 -7.22 -13.04
N ARG A 596 -4.94 -6.89 -14.35
CA ARG A 596 -5.34 -5.56 -14.85
C ARG A 596 -6.86 -5.39 -14.99
N ASP A 597 -7.55 -6.38 -15.55
CA ASP A 597 -9.00 -6.34 -15.77
C ASP A 597 -9.72 -7.26 -14.78
N ARG A 598 -9.97 -6.74 -13.57
CA ARG A 598 -10.63 -7.48 -12.49
C ARG A 598 -12.08 -7.92 -12.81
N SER A 599 -12.63 -7.51 -13.95
CA SER A 599 -13.91 -7.99 -14.45
C SER A 599 -13.82 -9.34 -15.16
N ARG A 600 -12.62 -9.89 -15.34
CA ARG A 600 -12.38 -11.12 -16.10
C ARG A 600 -11.68 -12.20 -15.28
N ILE A 601 -12.02 -13.44 -15.58
CA ILE A 601 -11.39 -14.66 -15.06
C ILE A 601 -10.74 -15.39 -16.22
N VAL A 602 -9.44 -15.63 -16.12
CA VAL A 602 -8.66 -16.40 -17.10
C VAL A 602 -8.67 -17.87 -16.69
N LEU A 603 -8.92 -18.75 -17.65
CA LEU A 603 -8.82 -20.20 -17.46
C LEU A 603 -7.46 -20.68 -17.96
N HIS A 604 -6.67 -21.28 -17.07
CA HIS A 604 -5.36 -21.81 -17.40
C HIS A 604 -5.47 -23.26 -17.88
N ASP A 605 -4.56 -23.69 -18.76
CA ASP A 605 -4.54 -25.09 -19.22
C ASP A 605 -4.17 -26.05 -18.09
N ARG A 606 -3.28 -25.62 -17.18
CA ARG A 606 -2.84 -26.41 -16.01
C ARG A 606 -2.72 -25.55 -14.77
N ALA A 607 -2.93 -26.18 -13.62
CA ALA A 607 -2.65 -25.63 -12.30
C ALA A 607 -2.08 -26.73 -11.41
N THR A 608 -1.19 -26.37 -10.49
CA THR A 608 -0.54 -27.33 -9.59
C THR A 608 -1.09 -27.16 -8.17
N PRO A 609 -1.51 -28.23 -7.48
CA PRO A 609 -1.97 -28.15 -6.12
C PRO A 609 -0.83 -27.77 -5.19
N GLN A 610 -1.05 -26.78 -4.32
CA GLN A 610 -0.10 -26.44 -3.27
C GLN A 610 -0.31 -27.36 -2.07
N VAL A 611 0.57 -28.35 -1.89
CA VAL A 611 0.57 -29.26 -0.73
C VAL A 611 1.70 -28.86 0.22
N VAL A 612 1.35 -28.27 1.35
CA VAL A 612 2.29 -27.83 2.40
C VAL A 612 2.34 -28.90 3.49
N ARG A 613 3.53 -29.35 3.87
CA ARG A 613 3.72 -30.26 5.00
C ARG A 613 4.35 -29.51 6.15
N LEU A 614 3.71 -29.60 7.31
CA LEU A 614 4.23 -29.06 8.56
C LEU A 614 4.71 -30.21 9.44
N ALA A 615 5.93 -30.07 9.98
CA ALA A 615 6.36 -30.88 11.10
C ALA A 615 5.52 -30.52 12.33
N ASN A 616 5.36 -31.46 13.26
CA ASN A 616 4.56 -31.24 14.45
C ASN A 616 5.23 -30.13 15.29
N SER A 617 4.70 -28.92 15.20
CA SER A 617 5.16 -27.72 15.91
C SER A 617 4.38 -27.54 17.20
N ASP A 618 4.96 -26.85 18.19
CA ASP A 618 4.26 -26.42 19.42
C ASP A 618 3.10 -25.42 19.19
N VAL A 619 2.71 -25.17 17.93
CA VAL A 619 1.61 -24.28 17.54
C VAL A 619 0.27 -24.98 17.76
N SER A 620 -0.64 -24.33 18.48
CA SER A 620 -1.99 -24.85 18.68
C SER A 620 -2.75 -24.93 17.36
N TRP A 621 -3.64 -25.92 17.22
CA TRP A 621 -4.45 -26.11 16.00
C TRP A 621 -5.27 -24.87 15.62
N ASN A 622 -5.83 -24.17 16.61
CA ASN A 622 -6.60 -22.96 16.38
C ASN A 622 -5.73 -21.83 15.81
N ARG A 623 -4.50 -21.68 16.32
CA ARG A 623 -3.54 -20.71 15.80
C ARG A 623 -3.14 -21.04 14.36
N LEU A 624 -2.91 -22.31 14.06
CA LEU A 624 -2.63 -22.76 12.69
C LEU A 624 -3.79 -22.43 11.73
N LEU A 625 -5.04 -22.67 12.12
CA LEU A 625 -6.21 -22.33 11.29
C LEU A 625 -6.27 -20.82 11.00
N GLU A 626 -6.03 -19.99 12.00
CA GLU A 626 -6.05 -18.53 11.82
C GLU A 626 -4.87 -18.01 11.00
N ASP A 627 -3.65 -18.48 11.27
CA ASP A 627 -2.45 -18.06 10.57
C ASP A 627 -2.49 -18.49 9.10
N ASP A 628 -2.96 -19.72 8.81
CA ASP A 628 -3.17 -20.18 7.45
C ASP A 628 -4.30 -19.38 6.75
N ARG A 629 -5.36 -18.97 7.47
CA ARG A 629 -6.39 -18.09 6.90
C ARG A 629 -5.81 -16.71 6.56
N ARG A 630 -5.06 -16.10 7.49
CA ARG A 630 -4.43 -14.77 7.31
C ARG A 630 -3.42 -14.76 6.16
N ARG A 631 -2.76 -15.89 5.89
CA ARG A 631 -1.86 -16.05 4.74
C ARG A 631 -2.52 -15.78 3.39
N GLY A 632 -3.85 -15.92 3.29
CA GLY A 632 -4.54 -15.61 2.04
C GLY A 632 -4.46 -16.73 1.00
N ILE A 633 -5.14 -16.48 -0.13
CA ILE A 633 -5.00 -17.19 -1.40
C ILE A 633 -4.85 -16.10 -2.47
N ASP A 634 -3.80 -16.18 -3.28
CA ASP A 634 -3.60 -15.24 -4.39
C ASP A 634 -4.60 -15.56 -5.51
N LEU A 635 -5.57 -14.67 -5.70
CA LEU A 635 -6.63 -14.80 -6.69
C LEU A 635 -6.16 -14.51 -8.12
N TYR A 636 -4.97 -13.95 -8.31
CA TYR A 636 -4.38 -13.69 -9.63
C TYR A 636 -3.55 -14.86 -10.15
N ARG A 637 -3.40 -15.93 -9.36
CA ARG A 637 -2.76 -17.19 -9.76
C ARG A 637 -3.77 -18.33 -9.75
N PRO A 638 -3.67 -19.27 -10.72
CA PRO A 638 -4.54 -20.43 -10.70
C PRO A 638 -4.20 -21.33 -9.51
N GLY A 639 -5.19 -22.09 -9.03
CA GLY A 639 -5.06 -22.93 -7.85
C GLY A 639 -5.58 -22.27 -6.58
N ALA A 640 -6.85 -21.85 -6.59
CA ALA A 640 -7.52 -21.21 -5.46
C ALA A 640 -7.83 -22.14 -4.27
N LEU A 641 -6.99 -23.15 -4.05
CA LEU A 641 -7.08 -24.18 -3.01
C LEU A 641 -5.67 -24.61 -2.60
N ARG A 642 -5.39 -24.48 -1.30
CA ARG A 642 -4.17 -24.96 -0.64
C ARG A 642 -4.50 -26.13 0.27
N VAL A 643 -3.61 -27.12 0.30
CA VAL A 643 -3.69 -28.29 1.19
C VAL A 643 -2.53 -28.22 2.19
N THR A 644 -2.84 -28.26 3.48
CA THR A 644 -1.86 -28.29 4.56
C THR A 644 -1.99 -29.61 5.32
N LEU A 645 -0.87 -30.34 5.44
CA LEU A 645 -0.76 -31.62 6.13
C LEU A 645 0.04 -31.44 7.42
N LEU A 646 -0.57 -31.77 8.56
CA LEU A 646 0.07 -31.76 9.86
C LEU A 646 0.14 -33.19 10.40
N GLY A 647 1.35 -33.71 10.57
CA GLY A 647 1.56 -35.03 11.19
C GLY A 647 1.13 -35.02 12.65
N GLY A 648 0.41 -36.06 13.09
CA GLY A 648 0.08 -36.26 14.50
C GLY A 648 1.32 -36.58 15.34
N PRO A 649 1.26 -36.41 16.66
CA PRO A 649 2.34 -36.82 17.55
C PRO A 649 2.64 -38.33 17.36
N PRO A 650 3.90 -38.76 17.42
CA PRO A 650 4.22 -40.19 17.47
C PRO A 650 3.52 -40.78 18.69
N GLY A 651 2.63 -41.75 18.48
CA GLY A 651 1.98 -42.44 19.59
C GLY A 651 2.94 -43.40 20.28
N ASP A 652 2.72 -43.63 21.58
CA ASP A 652 3.40 -44.71 22.30
C ASP A 652 2.84 -46.07 21.81
N GLY A 653 3.67 -46.89 21.16
CA GLY A 653 3.32 -48.25 20.72
C GLY A 653 2.61 -48.37 19.34
N ASP A 654 1.75 -49.39 19.19
CA ASP A 654 0.98 -49.75 17.96
C ASP A 654 -0.12 -48.72 17.56
N ALA A 655 -0.01 -47.46 17.98
CA ALA A 655 -1.00 -46.43 17.65
C ALA A 655 -0.96 -46.08 16.14
N GLU A 656 -2.11 -46.12 15.48
CA GLU A 656 -2.24 -45.76 14.06
C GLU A 656 -1.67 -44.36 13.78
N ALA A 657 -0.83 -44.23 12.74
CA ALA A 657 -0.35 -42.94 12.28
C ALA A 657 -1.54 -42.02 11.95
N THR A 658 -1.52 -40.79 12.46
CA THR A 658 -2.56 -39.80 12.20
C THR A 658 -1.98 -38.58 11.49
N THR A 659 -2.74 -38.03 10.54
CA THR A 659 -2.40 -36.77 9.85
C THR A 659 -3.64 -35.89 9.81
N ARG A 660 -3.55 -34.66 10.31
CA ARG A 660 -4.61 -33.67 10.11
C ARG A 660 -4.44 -33.04 8.73
N VAL A 661 -5.51 -33.03 7.96
CA VAL A 661 -5.56 -32.42 6.63
C VAL A 661 -6.40 -31.16 6.75
N LEU A 662 -5.88 -30.04 6.28
CA LEU A 662 -6.55 -28.75 6.18
C LEU A 662 -6.60 -28.34 4.71
N LEU A 663 -7.79 -28.07 4.20
CA LEU A 663 -8.02 -27.39 2.93
C LEU A 663 -8.38 -25.94 3.20
N THR A 664 -7.71 -25.03 2.52
CA THR A 664 -7.98 -23.59 2.58
C THR A 664 -8.23 -23.11 1.16
N TYR A 665 -9.36 -22.43 0.94
CA TYR A 665 -9.78 -22.01 -0.39
C TYR A 665 -10.52 -20.66 -0.33
N HIS A 666 -10.54 -19.96 -1.47
CA HIS A 666 -11.19 -18.65 -1.55
C HIS A 666 -12.61 -18.76 -2.15
N HIS A 667 -13.59 -18.17 -1.48
CA HIS A 667 -15.00 -18.31 -1.82
C HIS A 667 -15.37 -17.77 -3.21
N ALA A 668 -14.65 -16.75 -3.67
CA ALA A 668 -14.80 -16.18 -5.01
C ALA A 668 -14.59 -17.17 -6.18
N LEU A 669 -13.91 -18.30 -5.95
CA LEU A 669 -13.69 -19.33 -6.98
C LEU A 669 -14.23 -20.71 -6.57
N VAL A 670 -14.26 -21.00 -5.26
CA VAL A 670 -14.69 -22.30 -4.73
C VAL A 670 -15.73 -22.10 -3.63
N ASP A 671 -16.93 -22.67 -3.77
CA ASP A 671 -17.92 -22.70 -2.68
C ASP A 671 -17.86 -24.01 -1.88
N ASN A 672 -18.41 -24.00 -0.66
CA ASN A 672 -18.47 -25.22 0.16
C ASN A 672 -19.30 -26.32 -0.52
N TRP A 673 -20.16 -26.01 -1.50
CA TRP A 673 -20.85 -27.07 -2.22
C TRP A 673 -19.85 -27.85 -3.10
N SER A 674 -18.97 -27.11 -3.76
CA SER A 674 -17.94 -27.62 -4.65
C SER A 674 -16.90 -28.41 -3.89
N ILE A 675 -16.44 -27.95 -2.71
CA ILE A 675 -15.33 -28.59 -1.99
C ILE A 675 -15.59 -30.06 -1.66
N TYR A 676 -16.81 -30.42 -1.27
CA TYR A 676 -17.17 -31.81 -0.99
C TYR A 676 -17.25 -32.66 -2.26
N GLY A 677 -17.63 -32.07 -3.40
CA GLY A 677 -17.56 -32.73 -4.70
C GLY A 677 -16.12 -32.99 -5.13
N LEU A 678 -15.24 -32.00 -4.91
CA LEU A 678 -13.80 -32.11 -5.14
C LEU A 678 -13.17 -33.18 -4.24
N LEU A 679 -13.58 -33.25 -2.97
CA LEU A 679 -13.12 -34.30 -2.03
C LEU A 679 -13.50 -35.70 -2.48
N ARG A 680 -14.74 -35.90 -2.96
CA ARG A 680 -15.16 -37.20 -3.51
C ARG A 680 -14.31 -37.60 -4.71
N ASN A 681 -14.04 -36.64 -5.61
CA ASN A 681 -13.15 -36.88 -6.75
C ASN A 681 -11.73 -37.19 -6.28
N PHE A 682 -11.22 -36.47 -5.28
CA PHE A 682 -9.93 -36.74 -4.67
C PHE A 682 -9.85 -38.17 -4.10
N TYR A 683 -10.85 -38.65 -3.35
CA TYR A 683 -10.83 -40.02 -2.81
C TYR A 683 -10.83 -41.09 -3.90
N ARG A 684 -11.64 -40.91 -4.95
CA ARG A 684 -11.63 -41.79 -6.12
C ARG A 684 -10.28 -41.80 -6.83
N ALA A 685 -9.73 -40.62 -7.08
CA ALA A 685 -8.40 -40.47 -7.68
C ALA A 685 -7.32 -41.10 -6.81
N TYR A 686 -7.41 -40.96 -5.48
CA TYR A 686 -6.52 -41.61 -4.54
C TYR A 686 -6.60 -43.12 -4.69
N LEU A 687 -7.79 -43.71 -4.57
CA LEU A 687 -8.03 -45.15 -4.71
C LEU A 687 -7.53 -45.72 -6.05
N HIS A 688 -7.59 -44.94 -7.13
CA HIS A 688 -7.15 -45.33 -8.47
C HIS A 688 -5.82 -44.68 -8.93
N TYR A 689 -4.90 -44.38 -8.01
CA TYR A 689 -3.52 -43.95 -8.33
C TYR A 689 -3.41 -42.73 -9.25
N GLY A 690 -4.23 -41.69 -9.00
CA GLY A 690 -4.26 -40.46 -9.77
C GLY A 690 -5.15 -40.51 -11.01
N TYR A 691 -5.91 -41.59 -11.22
CA TYR A 691 -6.84 -41.70 -12.33
C TYR A 691 -8.28 -41.36 -11.91
N LEU A 692 -8.84 -40.32 -12.53
CA LEU A 692 -10.28 -40.06 -12.55
C LEU A 692 -10.83 -40.61 -13.86
N GLY A 693 -11.61 -41.70 -13.79
CA GLY A 693 -12.23 -42.29 -14.98
C GLY A 693 -13.05 -41.27 -15.78
N GLY A 694 -12.98 -41.34 -17.11
CA GLY A 694 -13.79 -40.52 -18.01
C GLY A 694 -15.26 -40.94 -17.97
N GLY A 695 -16.11 -40.08 -17.40
CA GLY A 695 -17.56 -40.21 -17.46
C GLY A 695 -18.19 -39.24 -18.47
N GLU A 696 -19.52 -39.22 -18.52
CA GLU A 696 -20.29 -38.23 -19.28
C GLU A 696 -19.85 -36.79 -18.95
N ARG A 697 -19.84 -35.92 -19.96
CA ARG A 697 -19.50 -34.50 -19.80
C ARG A 697 -20.50 -33.84 -18.83
N ARG A 698 -20.01 -33.37 -17.68
CA ARG A 698 -20.74 -32.47 -16.77
C ARG A 698 -20.52 -31.01 -17.16
N PRO A 699 -21.46 -30.09 -16.83
CA PRO A 699 -21.24 -28.66 -17.03
C PRO A 699 -20.03 -28.17 -16.23
N ASP A 700 -19.35 -27.15 -16.74
CA ASP A 700 -18.24 -26.46 -16.08
C ASP A 700 -18.47 -24.93 -16.01
N LEU A 701 -17.47 -24.18 -15.52
CA LEU A 701 -17.58 -22.71 -15.39
C LEU A 701 -17.90 -22.00 -16.72
N ARG A 702 -17.46 -22.54 -17.86
CA ARG A 702 -17.72 -21.97 -19.18
C ARG A 702 -19.18 -22.13 -19.57
N ASP A 703 -19.77 -23.27 -19.22
CA ASP A 703 -21.19 -23.53 -19.45
C ASP A 703 -22.07 -22.63 -18.57
N TYR A 704 -21.70 -22.44 -17.30
CA TYR A 704 -22.38 -21.49 -16.42
C TYR A 704 -22.26 -20.04 -16.90
N ALA A 705 -21.06 -19.60 -17.31
CA ALA A 705 -20.86 -18.25 -17.84
C ALA A 705 -21.69 -18.01 -19.11
N ARG A 706 -21.78 -19.00 -20.00
CA ARG A 706 -22.63 -18.93 -21.21
C ARG A 706 -24.11 -18.87 -20.85
N TRP A 707 -24.56 -19.67 -19.88
CA TRP A 707 -25.93 -19.64 -19.40
C TRP A 707 -26.28 -18.27 -18.81
N LEU A 708 -25.39 -17.71 -17.97
CA LEU A 708 -25.57 -16.41 -17.32
C LEU A 708 -25.66 -15.27 -18.34
N ALA A 709 -24.83 -15.30 -19.38
CA ALA A 709 -24.86 -14.30 -20.46
C ALA A 709 -26.17 -14.31 -21.28
N GLY A 710 -26.92 -15.41 -21.25
CA GLY A 710 -28.22 -15.52 -21.91
C GLY A 710 -29.42 -15.13 -21.07
N GLN A 711 -29.25 -14.74 -19.80
CA GLN A 711 -30.36 -14.41 -18.90
C GLN A 711 -30.86 -12.97 -19.11
N ASP A 712 -32.18 -12.80 -19.04
CA ASP A 712 -32.81 -11.48 -18.99
C ASP A 712 -32.78 -10.93 -17.56
N LEU A 713 -32.12 -9.79 -17.36
CA LEU A 713 -32.02 -9.10 -16.08
C LEU A 713 -33.29 -8.33 -15.72
N PHE A 714 -34.18 -8.03 -16.67
CA PHE A 714 -35.33 -7.17 -16.43
C PHE A 714 -36.34 -7.78 -15.43
N PRO A 715 -36.80 -9.04 -15.58
CA PRO A 715 -37.70 -9.67 -14.60
C PRO A 715 -37.06 -9.82 -13.21
N ALA A 716 -35.76 -10.14 -13.18
CA ALA A 716 -35.01 -10.24 -11.93
C ALA A 716 -34.95 -8.89 -11.21
N ARG A 717 -34.58 -7.82 -11.93
CA ARG A 717 -34.54 -6.46 -11.37
C ARG A 717 -35.91 -6.01 -10.87
N ASP A 718 -36.97 -6.25 -11.63
CA ASP A 718 -38.34 -5.90 -11.23
C ASP A 718 -38.78 -6.65 -9.96
N PHE A 719 -38.46 -7.94 -9.87
CA PHE A 719 -38.68 -8.72 -8.66
C PHE A 719 -37.92 -8.14 -7.45
N TRP A 720 -36.61 -7.94 -7.57
CA TRP A 720 -35.76 -7.50 -6.46
C TRP A 720 -36.03 -6.06 -6.03
N ARG A 721 -36.55 -5.19 -6.89
CA ARG A 721 -37.02 -3.85 -6.49
C ARG A 721 -38.28 -3.90 -5.64
N ARG A 722 -39.13 -4.92 -5.81
CA ARG A 722 -40.30 -5.14 -4.95
C ARG A 722 -39.96 -5.93 -3.68
N ALA A 723 -38.98 -6.82 -3.76
CA ALA A 723 -38.62 -7.72 -2.67
C ALA A 723 -37.61 -7.11 -1.67
N ALA A 724 -36.89 -6.06 -2.06
CA ALA A 724 -35.94 -5.37 -1.18
C ALA A 724 -36.65 -4.68 0.01
N PRO A 725 -35.96 -4.56 1.16
CA PRO A 725 -36.52 -3.89 2.32
C PRO A 725 -36.80 -2.42 2.05
N GLY A 726 -37.93 -1.93 2.58
CA GLY A 726 -38.21 -0.49 2.62
C GLY A 726 -37.37 0.22 3.67
N PRO A 727 -37.26 1.56 3.60
CA PRO A 727 -36.59 2.37 4.62
C PRO A 727 -37.14 2.07 6.03
N GLY A 728 -36.24 1.90 7.00
CA GLY A 728 -36.60 1.60 8.40
C GLY A 728 -36.89 0.13 8.71
N SER A 729 -36.67 -0.79 7.76
CA SER A 729 -36.74 -2.24 8.04
C SER A 729 -35.72 -2.65 9.11
N ALA A 730 -36.10 -3.58 9.99
CA ALA A 730 -35.21 -4.07 11.04
C ALA A 730 -34.23 -5.11 10.48
N VAL A 731 -32.94 -4.81 10.53
CA VAL A 731 -31.89 -5.63 9.92
C VAL A 731 -30.88 -6.25 10.89
N HIS A 732 -30.96 -5.88 12.18
CA HIS A 732 -30.04 -6.33 13.23
C HIS A 732 -30.76 -7.08 14.36
N PRO A 733 -30.22 -8.21 14.85
CA PRO A 733 -30.84 -9.01 15.92
C PRO A 733 -30.51 -8.48 17.33
N ALA A 734 -30.09 -7.22 17.42
CA ALA A 734 -29.60 -6.56 18.63
C ALA A 734 -29.96 -5.08 18.58
N ARG A 735 -30.18 -4.47 19.75
CA ARG A 735 -30.41 -3.03 19.87
C ARG A 735 -29.10 -2.26 19.86
N ALA A 736 -29.15 -0.96 19.57
CA ALA A 736 -27.98 -0.10 19.65
C ALA A 736 -27.36 -0.14 21.06
N GLY A 737 -26.04 -0.32 21.11
CA GLY A 737 -25.23 -0.41 22.33
C GLY A 737 -23.93 0.39 22.21
N ALA A 738 -23.14 0.38 23.28
CA ALA A 738 -21.87 1.10 23.34
C ALA A 738 -20.77 0.45 22.48
N PRO A 739 -19.73 1.19 22.06
CA PRO A 739 -18.58 0.64 21.36
C PRO A 739 -17.90 -0.49 22.15
N THR A 740 -17.63 -1.63 21.51
CA THR A 740 -17.08 -2.82 22.20
C THR A 740 -15.60 -2.68 22.58
N ARG A 741 -14.85 -1.85 21.84
CA ARG A 741 -13.37 -1.70 21.92
C ARG A 741 -12.58 -2.99 21.65
N LEU A 742 -13.22 -4.01 21.09
CA LEU A 742 -12.57 -5.25 20.67
C LEU A 742 -12.19 -5.19 19.20
N THR A 743 -11.28 -6.05 18.76
CA THR A 743 -10.85 -6.17 17.36
C THR A 743 -10.96 -7.61 16.86
N GLY A 744 -11.01 -7.77 15.53
CA GLY A 744 -11.08 -9.07 14.86
C GLY A 744 -12.47 -9.71 14.91
N PHE A 745 -12.52 -11.03 14.71
CA PHE A 745 -13.77 -11.78 14.59
C PHE A 745 -13.90 -12.84 15.67
N GLY A 746 -15.12 -13.02 16.16
CA GLY A 746 -15.50 -14.04 17.14
C GLY A 746 -16.27 -15.18 16.50
N ARG A 747 -16.15 -16.39 17.09
CA ARG A 747 -16.94 -17.57 16.73
C ARG A 747 -17.52 -18.19 17.98
N THR A 748 -18.84 -18.30 18.05
CA THR A 748 -19.54 -18.97 19.15
C THR A 748 -20.55 -19.94 18.58
N SER A 749 -20.77 -21.09 19.22
CA SER A 749 -21.75 -22.07 18.76
C SER A 749 -22.70 -22.54 19.85
N ARG A 750 -23.89 -22.99 19.40
CA ARG A 750 -24.89 -23.69 20.18
C ARG A 750 -25.40 -24.89 19.40
N ARG A 751 -25.79 -25.94 20.13
CA ARG A 751 -26.29 -27.19 19.55
C ARG A 751 -27.72 -27.45 19.99
N LEU A 752 -28.54 -27.91 19.06
CA LEU A 752 -29.76 -28.66 19.33
C LEU A 752 -29.41 -30.14 19.28
N SER A 753 -29.85 -30.91 20.28
CA SER A 753 -29.63 -32.35 20.32
C SER A 753 -30.20 -33.01 19.06
N GLN A 754 -29.69 -34.19 18.68
CA GLN A 754 -30.25 -34.96 17.56
C GLN A 754 -31.77 -35.12 17.69
N THR A 755 -32.27 -35.48 18.88
CA THR A 755 -33.71 -35.64 19.15
C THR A 755 -34.48 -34.34 18.94
N ASP A 756 -33.97 -33.20 19.40
CA ASP A 756 -34.64 -31.91 19.21
C ASP A 756 -34.62 -31.49 17.73
N ALA A 757 -33.52 -31.75 17.03
CA ALA A 757 -33.40 -31.47 15.60
C ALA A 757 -34.37 -32.32 14.77
N GLU A 758 -34.52 -33.61 15.07
CA GLU A 758 -35.50 -34.49 14.42
C GLU A 758 -36.95 -34.02 14.68
N ARG A 759 -37.26 -33.60 15.91
CA ARG A 759 -38.56 -33.02 16.25
C ARG A 759 -38.83 -31.72 15.49
N LEU A 760 -37.82 -30.86 15.36
CA LEU A 760 -37.92 -29.62 14.59
C LEU A 760 -38.20 -29.91 13.11
N VAL A 761 -37.50 -30.86 12.52
CA VAL A 761 -37.72 -31.29 11.12
C VAL A 761 -39.14 -31.79 10.94
N HIS A 762 -39.62 -32.67 11.82
CA HIS A 762 -40.99 -33.21 11.74
C HIS A 762 -42.06 -32.12 11.91
N TRP A 763 -41.86 -31.22 12.87
CA TRP A 763 -42.77 -30.10 13.12
C TRP A 763 -42.82 -29.11 11.94
N ALA A 764 -41.68 -28.75 11.37
CA ALA A 764 -41.65 -27.87 10.19
C ALA A 764 -42.34 -28.55 9.00
N ALA A 765 -42.08 -29.84 8.79
CA ALA A 765 -42.70 -30.63 7.72
C ALA A 765 -44.23 -30.71 7.86
N SER A 766 -44.77 -30.81 9.09
CA SER A 766 -46.23 -30.84 9.31
C SER A 766 -46.92 -29.52 8.95
N HIS A 767 -46.15 -28.44 8.78
CA HIS A 767 -46.61 -27.12 8.33
C HIS A 767 -46.24 -26.85 6.86
N GLY A 768 -45.74 -27.87 6.13
CA GLY A 768 -45.29 -27.74 4.76
C GLY A 768 -44.07 -26.82 4.61
N ALA A 769 -43.23 -26.74 5.65
CA ALA A 769 -42.03 -25.92 5.70
C ALA A 769 -40.80 -26.80 6.03
N THR A 770 -39.61 -26.19 6.05
CA THR A 770 -38.35 -26.88 6.38
C THR A 770 -37.79 -26.38 7.72
N GLU A 771 -36.84 -27.12 8.31
CA GLU A 771 -36.07 -26.65 9.46
C GLU A 771 -35.36 -25.31 9.17
N SER A 772 -35.01 -25.06 7.91
CA SER A 772 -34.44 -23.77 7.49
C SER A 772 -35.46 -22.63 7.61
N THR A 773 -36.71 -22.86 7.21
CA THR A 773 -37.81 -21.90 7.35
C THR A 773 -38.14 -21.65 8.82
N ALA A 774 -38.07 -22.68 9.67
CA ALA A 774 -38.25 -22.53 11.12
C ALA A 774 -37.16 -21.65 11.75
N LEU A 775 -35.90 -21.82 11.33
CA LEU A 775 -34.79 -20.96 11.73
C LEU A 775 -34.95 -19.52 11.23
N GLN A 776 -35.38 -19.34 9.98
CA GLN A 776 -35.71 -18.02 9.43
C GLN A 776 -36.81 -17.33 10.25
N ALA A 777 -37.86 -18.07 10.65
CA ALA A 777 -38.92 -17.54 11.52
C ALA A 777 -38.39 -17.13 12.89
N ALA A 778 -37.59 -17.99 13.54
CA ALA A 778 -36.95 -17.65 14.81
C ALA A 778 -36.08 -16.38 14.68
N TRP A 779 -35.32 -16.26 13.60
CA TRP A 779 -34.48 -15.08 13.35
C TRP A 779 -35.32 -13.81 13.10
N ALA A 780 -36.38 -13.90 12.30
CA ALA A 780 -37.31 -12.80 12.06
C ALA A 780 -37.92 -12.28 13.37
N LEU A 781 -38.28 -13.18 14.29
CA LEU A 781 -38.78 -12.82 15.62
C LEU A 781 -37.73 -12.09 16.48
N LEU A 782 -36.45 -12.49 16.39
CA LEU A 782 -35.36 -11.79 17.10
C LEU A 782 -35.10 -10.39 16.53
N LEU A 783 -35.15 -10.23 15.21
CA LEU A 783 -35.04 -8.91 14.55
C LEU A 783 -36.18 -7.98 14.99
N HIS A 784 -37.42 -8.46 14.94
CA HIS A 784 -38.57 -7.71 15.41
C HIS A 784 -38.40 -7.33 16.89
N ARG A 785 -38.01 -8.28 17.74
CA ARG A 785 -37.79 -8.04 19.17
C ARG A 785 -36.72 -6.96 19.44
N ALA A 786 -35.65 -6.94 18.65
CA ALA A 786 -34.57 -5.96 18.80
C ALA A 786 -35.02 -4.51 18.57
N THR A 787 -36.11 -4.30 17.82
CA THR A 787 -36.69 -2.96 17.61
C THR A 787 -37.44 -2.41 18.82
N GLY A 788 -37.90 -3.28 19.73
CA GLY A 788 -38.80 -2.91 20.82
C GLY A 788 -40.21 -2.52 20.38
N ALA A 789 -40.56 -2.67 19.10
CA ALA A 789 -41.90 -2.37 18.60
C ALA A 789 -42.94 -3.38 19.13
N THR A 790 -44.15 -2.89 19.41
CA THR A 790 -45.29 -3.71 19.84
C THR A 790 -46.26 -4.06 18.71
N GLY A 791 -46.13 -3.39 17.56
CA GLY A 791 -46.93 -3.61 16.35
C GLY A 791 -46.15 -4.31 15.24
N PRO A 792 -46.76 -4.48 14.06
CA PRO A 792 -46.12 -5.09 12.91
C PRO A 792 -44.81 -4.40 12.53
N THR A 793 -43.78 -5.18 12.20
CA THR A 793 -42.46 -4.67 11.80
C THR A 793 -41.96 -5.44 10.59
N THR A 794 -41.54 -4.73 9.56
CA THR A 794 -40.81 -5.32 8.43
C THR A 794 -39.39 -5.63 8.86
N VAL A 795 -38.97 -6.88 8.70
CA VAL A 795 -37.61 -7.33 9.02
C VAL A 795 -36.91 -7.82 7.76
N SER A 796 -35.59 -7.65 7.69
CA SER A 796 -34.79 -8.12 6.55
C SER A 796 -33.47 -8.73 6.99
N PHE A 797 -33.16 -9.89 6.44
CA PHE A 797 -31.92 -10.61 6.70
C PHE A 797 -31.48 -11.39 5.45
N GLY A 798 -30.18 -11.64 5.32
CA GLY A 798 -29.64 -12.44 4.23
C GLY A 798 -29.96 -13.91 4.43
N ILE A 799 -30.35 -14.62 3.37
CA ILE A 799 -30.39 -16.08 3.36
C ILE A 799 -29.44 -16.61 2.29
N SER A 800 -28.69 -17.67 2.62
CA SER A 800 -27.85 -18.34 1.63
C SER A 800 -28.72 -19.16 0.67
N VAL A 801 -28.53 -18.95 -0.62
CA VAL A 801 -29.08 -19.79 -1.69
C VAL A 801 -27.97 -20.58 -2.36
N SER A 802 -28.29 -21.78 -2.87
CA SER A 802 -27.28 -22.66 -3.45
C SER A 802 -26.75 -22.19 -4.82
N GLY A 803 -27.58 -21.43 -5.55
CA GLY A 803 -27.35 -21.08 -6.96
C GLY A 803 -27.49 -22.26 -7.92
N ARG A 804 -27.91 -23.43 -7.41
CA ARG A 804 -28.06 -24.68 -8.17
C ARG A 804 -29.51 -25.10 -8.35
N GLY A 805 -30.47 -24.23 -7.96
CA GLY A 805 -31.88 -24.37 -8.32
C GLY A 805 -32.21 -23.85 -9.74
N ILE A 806 -31.20 -23.42 -10.50
CA ILE A 806 -31.39 -22.81 -11.82
C ILE A 806 -31.63 -23.83 -12.94
N HIS A 807 -32.24 -23.37 -14.03
CA HIS A 807 -32.48 -24.18 -15.24
C HIS A 807 -31.22 -24.36 -16.08
N LEU A 808 -30.23 -25.07 -15.53
CA LEU A 808 -29.02 -25.52 -16.22
C LEU A 808 -28.86 -27.04 -15.96
N GLU A 809 -28.88 -27.83 -17.03
CA GLU A 809 -28.81 -29.29 -16.92
C GLU A 809 -27.50 -29.74 -16.23
N GLY A 810 -27.63 -30.54 -15.16
CA GLY A 810 -26.48 -31.04 -14.40
C GLY A 810 -25.82 -30.03 -13.45
N VAL A 811 -26.43 -28.87 -13.21
CA VAL A 811 -25.89 -27.80 -12.35
C VAL A 811 -25.61 -28.25 -10.92
N GLU A 812 -26.33 -29.24 -10.41
CA GLU A 812 -26.12 -29.82 -9.08
C GLU A 812 -24.73 -30.47 -8.94
N ARG A 813 -24.15 -30.92 -10.07
CA ARG A 813 -22.80 -31.51 -10.16
C ARG A 813 -21.73 -30.51 -10.58
N LEU A 814 -22.10 -29.27 -10.92
CA LEU A 814 -21.18 -28.20 -11.32
C LEU A 814 -20.38 -27.68 -10.11
N PRO A 815 -19.05 -27.83 -10.14
CA PRO A 815 -18.18 -27.17 -9.17
C PRO A 815 -17.95 -25.71 -9.63
N GLY A 816 -18.21 -24.77 -8.74
CA GLY A 816 -18.09 -23.33 -9.00
C GLY A 816 -18.66 -22.48 -7.86
N PRO A 817 -18.44 -21.16 -7.87
CA PRO A 817 -18.91 -20.23 -6.85
C PRO A 817 -20.36 -19.79 -7.14
N LEU A 818 -21.30 -20.73 -7.06
CA LEU A 818 -22.71 -20.46 -7.37
C LEU A 818 -23.51 -19.97 -6.16
N ARG A 819 -23.04 -20.25 -4.94
CA ARG A 819 -23.70 -19.78 -3.72
C ARG A 819 -23.78 -18.26 -3.69
N SER A 820 -24.94 -17.75 -3.30
CA SER A 820 -25.18 -16.34 -3.04
C SER A 820 -25.86 -16.16 -1.69
N VAL A 821 -25.84 -14.93 -1.16
CA VAL A 821 -26.66 -14.53 -0.01
C VAL A 821 -27.59 -13.44 -0.53
N LEU A 822 -28.90 -13.61 -0.33
CA LEU A 822 -29.93 -12.73 -0.88
C LEU A 822 -30.85 -12.19 0.23
N PRO A 823 -31.36 -10.96 0.12
CA PRO A 823 -32.26 -10.40 1.12
C PRO A 823 -33.58 -11.17 1.17
N MET A 824 -33.97 -11.61 2.35
CA MET A 824 -35.30 -12.10 2.70
C MET A 824 -35.99 -11.03 3.54
N THR A 825 -37.04 -10.42 2.99
CA THR A 825 -37.84 -9.40 3.68
C THR A 825 -39.24 -9.92 4.00
N VAL A 826 -39.63 -9.87 5.27
CA VAL A 826 -40.95 -10.36 5.74
C VAL A 826 -41.49 -9.44 6.83
N ASP A 827 -42.82 -9.32 6.90
CA ASP A 827 -43.49 -8.62 7.99
C ASP A 827 -43.75 -9.56 9.16
N VAL A 828 -43.32 -9.14 10.34
CA VAL A 828 -43.61 -9.83 11.60
C VAL A 828 -44.73 -9.06 12.29
N ASP A 829 -45.93 -9.63 12.28
CA ASP A 829 -47.08 -9.15 13.06
C ASP A 829 -47.19 -9.96 14.37
N PRO A 830 -46.97 -9.35 15.55
CA PRO A 830 -47.10 -10.03 16.84
C PRO A 830 -48.50 -10.66 17.08
N ALA A 831 -49.55 -10.12 16.47
CA ALA A 831 -50.91 -10.66 16.56
C ALA A 831 -51.16 -11.87 15.64
N SER A 832 -50.30 -12.07 14.63
CA SER A 832 -50.37 -13.22 13.73
C SER A 832 -49.78 -14.49 14.37
N THR A 833 -49.86 -15.62 13.68
CA THR A 833 -49.42 -16.93 14.20
C THR A 833 -48.10 -17.37 13.56
N VAL A 834 -47.33 -18.23 14.26
CA VAL A 834 -46.09 -18.80 13.72
C VAL A 834 -46.29 -19.59 12.41
N PRO A 835 -47.34 -20.43 12.26
CA PRO A 835 -47.66 -21.06 10.97
C PRO A 835 -47.84 -20.07 9.81
N HIS A 836 -48.46 -18.92 10.07
CA HIS A 836 -48.64 -17.89 9.04
C HIS A 836 -47.28 -17.29 8.64
N LEU A 837 -46.42 -16.97 9.60
CA LEU A 837 -45.06 -16.49 9.33
C LEU A 837 -44.22 -17.52 8.56
N LEU A 838 -44.33 -18.80 8.91
CA LEU A 838 -43.67 -19.89 8.16
C LEU A 838 -44.14 -19.97 6.72
N ALA A 839 -45.45 -19.88 6.49
CA ALA A 839 -46.02 -19.88 5.14
C ALA A 839 -45.50 -18.68 4.33
N ALA A 840 -45.51 -17.48 4.91
CA ALA A 840 -45.01 -16.27 4.26
C ALA A 840 -43.51 -16.39 3.88
N LEU A 841 -42.67 -16.90 4.78
CA LEU A 841 -41.25 -17.13 4.53
C LEU A 841 -41.02 -18.19 3.44
N ARG A 842 -41.76 -19.30 3.50
CA ARG A 842 -41.69 -20.36 2.51
C ARG A 842 -42.07 -19.85 1.12
N ASP A 843 -43.19 -19.14 1.02
CA ASP A 843 -43.71 -18.67 -0.25
C ASP A 843 -42.73 -17.64 -0.87
N LYS A 844 -42.16 -16.74 -0.05
CA LYS A 844 -41.07 -15.85 -0.49
C LYS A 844 -39.82 -16.59 -0.95
N ALA A 845 -39.41 -17.65 -0.25
CA ALA A 845 -38.27 -18.46 -0.67
C ALA A 845 -38.52 -19.15 -2.02
N PHE A 846 -39.75 -19.60 -2.28
CA PHE A 846 -40.13 -20.13 -3.59
C PHE A 846 -40.07 -19.06 -4.69
N ASP A 847 -40.56 -17.85 -4.43
CA ASP A 847 -40.48 -16.75 -5.40
C ASP A 847 -39.03 -16.36 -5.72
N MET A 848 -38.15 -16.35 -4.71
CA MET A 848 -36.72 -16.04 -4.87
C MET A 848 -35.96 -17.11 -5.68
N ALA A 849 -36.43 -18.36 -5.69
CA ALA A 849 -35.72 -19.49 -6.29
C ALA A 849 -35.42 -19.30 -7.80
N ALA A 850 -36.29 -18.57 -8.51
CA ALA A 850 -36.09 -18.25 -9.94
C ALA A 850 -34.89 -17.33 -10.20
N TYR A 851 -34.42 -16.61 -9.17
CA TYR A 851 -33.42 -15.55 -9.28
C TYR A 851 -32.19 -15.79 -8.38
N GLU A 852 -31.94 -17.04 -7.95
CA GLU A 852 -30.77 -17.39 -7.11
C GLU A 852 -29.41 -17.04 -7.74
N TRP A 853 -29.37 -16.82 -9.07
CA TRP A 853 -28.18 -16.45 -9.83
C TRP A 853 -27.81 -14.95 -9.71
N ILE A 854 -28.62 -14.15 -9.02
CA ILE A 854 -28.34 -12.74 -8.72
C ILE A 854 -27.43 -12.59 -7.50
N ALA A 855 -26.56 -11.58 -7.50
CA ALA A 855 -25.75 -11.19 -6.34
C ALA A 855 -26.42 -10.10 -5.50
N ALA A 856 -26.24 -10.12 -4.16
CA ALA A 856 -26.72 -9.07 -3.26
C ALA A 856 -26.31 -7.65 -3.70
N GLU A 857 -25.11 -7.52 -4.25
CA GLU A 857 -24.59 -6.25 -4.75
C GLU A 857 -25.43 -5.69 -5.92
N GLN A 858 -25.96 -6.55 -6.80
CA GLN A 858 -26.87 -6.10 -7.85
C GLN A 858 -28.20 -5.64 -7.25
N VAL A 859 -28.72 -6.37 -6.25
CA VAL A 859 -29.93 -5.96 -5.52
C VAL A 859 -29.71 -4.61 -4.85
N ARG A 860 -28.52 -4.36 -4.28
CA ARG A 860 -28.13 -3.09 -3.65
C ARG A 860 -28.16 -1.95 -4.68
N GLN A 861 -27.51 -2.16 -5.82
CA GLN A 861 -27.44 -1.19 -6.90
C GLN A 861 -28.81 -0.86 -7.50
N TRP A 862 -29.72 -1.82 -7.59
CA TRP A 862 -31.07 -1.59 -8.13
C TRP A 862 -32.02 -0.86 -7.16
N ASN A 863 -31.65 -0.77 -5.88
CA ASN A 863 -32.44 -0.16 -4.81
C ASN A 863 -31.76 1.06 -4.17
N ASP A 864 -30.67 1.56 -4.78
CA ASP A 864 -29.93 2.75 -4.33
C ASP A 864 -29.48 2.72 -2.85
N CYS A 865 -29.25 1.51 -2.30
CA CYS A 865 -28.75 1.35 -0.93
C CYS A 865 -27.24 1.66 -0.87
N ALA A 866 -26.78 2.36 0.17
CA ALA A 866 -25.36 2.74 0.27
C ALA A 866 -24.46 1.55 0.64
N SER A 867 -25.01 0.56 1.35
CA SER A 867 -24.29 -0.65 1.76
C SER A 867 -25.16 -1.92 1.70
N ILE A 868 -24.53 -3.09 1.70
CA ILE A 868 -25.25 -4.37 1.86
C ILE A 868 -25.93 -4.45 3.24
N GLU A 869 -25.37 -3.80 4.27
CA GLU A 869 -25.92 -3.78 5.64
C GLU A 869 -27.32 -3.13 5.67
N GLU A 870 -27.61 -2.18 4.77
CA GLU A 870 -28.96 -1.59 4.61
C GLU A 870 -29.98 -2.57 4.03
N LEU A 871 -29.56 -3.51 3.18
CA LEU A 871 -30.43 -4.59 2.69
C LEU A 871 -30.61 -5.66 3.77
N PHE A 872 -29.53 -6.02 4.44
CA PHE A 872 -29.52 -6.97 5.55
C PHE A 872 -28.24 -6.83 6.38
N GLY A 873 -28.42 -6.63 7.68
CA GLY A 873 -27.34 -6.48 8.66
C GLY A 873 -26.98 -7.79 9.38
N SER A 874 -27.60 -8.90 8.96
CA SER A 874 -27.31 -10.25 9.42
C SER A 874 -27.65 -11.26 8.32
N ALA A 875 -27.03 -12.44 8.35
CA ALA A 875 -27.32 -13.51 7.39
C ALA A 875 -27.41 -14.89 8.02
N LEU A 876 -28.24 -15.75 7.44
CA LEU A 876 -28.39 -17.18 7.75
C LEU A 876 -27.80 -18.01 6.60
N VAL A 877 -26.76 -18.79 6.90
CA VAL A 877 -26.07 -19.66 5.95
C VAL A 877 -26.31 -21.11 6.31
N PHE A 878 -26.95 -21.85 5.41
CA PHE A 878 -27.32 -23.25 5.60
C PHE A 878 -26.34 -24.17 4.87
N ASP A 879 -25.60 -24.98 5.64
CA ASP A 879 -24.70 -26.03 5.15
C ASP A 879 -25.20 -27.41 5.61
N LEU A 880 -26.41 -27.77 5.16
CA LEU A 880 -27.18 -28.93 5.67
C LEU A 880 -26.82 -30.27 5.01
N ARG A 881 -25.59 -30.47 4.56
CA ARG A 881 -25.21 -31.74 3.93
C ARG A 881 -25.16 -32.86 4.97
N LYS A 882 -26.04 -33.82 4.81
CA LYS A 882 -25.89 -35.16 5.39
C LYS A 882 -24.76 -35.88 4.65
N ARG A 883 -24.03 -36.76 5.35
CA ARG A 883 -22.92 -37.57 4.80
C ARG A 883 -23.29 -38.04 3.38
N PRO A 884 -22.47 -37.81 2.35
CA PRO A 884 -22.65 -38.54 1.10
C PRO A 884 -22.64 -40.03 1.48
N SER A 885 -23.67 -40.78 1.08
CA SER A 885 -23.61 -42.24 1.07
C SER A 885 -22.52 -42.64 0.06
N ASP A 886 -21.26 -42.60 0.48
CA ASP A 886 -20.11 -42.84 -0.41
C ASP A 886 -19.51 -44.22 -0.08
N ASP A 887 -19.50 -45.11 -1.08
CA ASP A 887 -18.83 -46.43 -1.04
C ASP A 887 -17.32 -46.30 -0.79
N SER A 888 -16.74 -45.13 -1.13
CA SER A 888 -15.30 -44.84 -0.99
C SER A 888 -14.77 -45.07 0.43
N GLY A 889 -15.61 -44.90 1.46
CA GLY A 889 -15.20 -45.12 2.85
C GLY A 889 -14.86 -46.58 3.16
N ALA A 890 -15.59 -47.54 2.57
CA ALA A 890 -15.33 -48.96 2.74
C ALA A 890 -14.07 -49.40 1.97
N GLU A 891 -13.87 -48.87 0.76
CA GLU A 891 -12.67 -49.16 -0.04
C GLU A 891 -11.40 -48.54 0.57
N LEU A 892 -11.47 -47.32 1.11
CA LEU A 892 -10.36 -46.74 1.86
C LEU A 892 -10.01 -47.57 3.10
N ALA A 893 -11.03 -48.08 3.81
CA ALA A 893 -10.81 -48.96 4.95
C ALA A 893 -10.15 -50.29 4.54
N ALA A 894 -10.44 -50.82 3.36
CA ALA A 894 -9.76 -52.00 2.80
C ALA A 894 -8.26 -51.74 2.53
N HIS A 895 -7.86 -50.48 2.32
CA HIS A 895 -6.47 -50.04 2.24
C HIS A 895 -5.87 -49.61 3.59
N GLY A 896 -6.53 -49.89 4.70
CA GLY A 896 -6.08 -49.51 6.05
C GLY A 896 -6.20 -48.01 6.33
N VAL A 897 -6.98 -47.27 5.54
CA VAL A 897 -7.19 -45.82 5.70
C VAL A 897 -8.57 -45.56 6.28
N ARG A 898 -8.63 -44.85 7.40
CA ARG A 898 -9.89 -44.37 7.99
C ARG A 898 -9.91 -42.85 8.02
N ILE A 899 -11.00 -42.26 7.53
CA ILE A 899 -11.14 -40.81 7.40
C ILE A 899 -12.12 -40.30 8.45
N GLY A 900 -11.68 -39.31 9.24
CA GLY A 900 -12.52 -38.59 10.19
C GLY A 900 -13.53 -37.68 9.49
N TRP A 901 -14.54 -37.23 10.24
CA TRP A 901 -15.57 -36.36 9.69
C TRP A 901 -15.00 -34.98 9.28
N PRO A 902 -15.21 -34.51 8.04
CA PRO A 902 -14.80 -33.17 7.63
C PRO A 902 -15.55 -32.08 8.40
N GLN A 903 -14.78 -31.18 9.01
CA GLN A 903 -15.26 -30.04 9.78
C GLN A 903 -14.98 -28.75 9.01
N SER A 904 -16.03 -28.01 8.69
CA SER A 904 -15.93 -26.69 8.08
C SER A 904 -15.63 -25.64 9.14
N VAL A 905 -14.75 -24.70 8.81
CA VAL A 905 -14.49 -23.51 9.61
C VAL A 905 -14.83 -22.29 8.75
N SER A 906 -15.99 -21.73 9.03
CA SER A 906 -16.63 -20.66 8.28
C SER A 906 -15.71 -19.44 8.10
N ALA A 907 -15.75 -18.84 6.91
CA ALA A 907 -15.04 -17.60 6.60
C ALA A 907 -15.51 -16.44 7.50
N THR A 908 -14.67 -15.42 7.63
CA THR A 908 -15.11 -14.14 8.19
C THR A 908 -15.96 -13.39 7.15
N SER A 909 -17.02 -12.74 7.63
CA SER A 909 -18.01 -12.04 6.81
C SER A 909 -17.90 -10.54 7.06
N PRO A 910 -18.16 -9.68 6.06
CA PRO A 910 -18.24 -8.23 6.27
C PRO A 910 -19.49 -7.82 7.08
N LEU A 911 -20.47 -8.72 7.26
CA LEU A 911 -21.66 -8.44 8.07
C LEU A 911 -21.33 -8.49 9.57
N PRO A 912 -22.03 -7.69 10.41
CA PRO A 912 -21.88 -7.73 11.87
C PRO A 912 -22.01 -9.13 12.47
N ILE A 913 -22.95 -9.92 11.95
CA ILE A 913 -23.16 -11.30 12.37
C ILE A 913 -23.67 -12.17 11.21
N THR A 914 -23.09 -13.35 11.05
CA THR A 914 -23.54 -14.41 10.15
C THR A 914 -23.74 -15.70 10.94
N LEU A 915 -24.94 -16.28 10.88
CA LEU A 915 -25.26 -17.55 11.49
C LEU A 915 -25.03 -18.68 10.48
N VAL A 916 -24.12 -19.60 10.78
CA VAL A 916 -23.85 -20.79 9.98
C VAL A 916 -24.51 -22.00 10.64
N ILE A 917 -25.41 -22.65 9.93
CA ILE A 917 -26.21 -23.78 10.39
C ILE A 917 -25.76 -25.05 9.68
N ARG A 918 -25.40 -26.09 10.45
CA ARG A 918 -24.91 -27.38 9.93
C ARG A 918 -25.30 -28.54 10.84
N TYR A 919 -25.33 -29.75 10.30
CA TYR A 919 -25.40 -30.97 11.12
C TYR A 919 -23.99 -31.46 11.46
N ASP A 920 -23.77 -31.85 12.71
CA ASP A 920 -22.56 -32.57 13.07
C ASP A 920 -22.69 -34.08 12.82
N HIS A 921 -21.59 -34.81 13.02
CA HIS A 921 -21.51 -36.25 12.83
C HIS A 921 -22.47 -37.07 13.72
N LEU A 922 -23.03 -36.47 14.77
CA LEU A 922 -24.02 -37.10 15.66
C LEU A 922 -25.46 -36.77 15.23
N GLY A 923 -25.66 -36.03 14.13
CA GLY A 923 -26.98 -35.58 13.70
C GLY A 923 -27.54 -34.43 14.54
N SER A 924 -26.72 -33.82 15.41
CA SER A 924 -27.13 -32.61 16.15
C SER A 924 -27.05 -31.39 15.24
N LEU A 925 -28.01 -30.48 15.34
CA LEU A 925 -28.03 -29.24 14.57
C LEU A 925 -27.19 -28.17 15.29
N VAL A 926 -26.09 -27.77 14.67
CA VAL A 926 -25.14 -26.78 15.19
C VAL A 926 -25.40 -25.43 14.54
N MET A 927 -25.61 -24.42 15.38
CA MET A 927 -25.72 -23.01 15.00
C MET A 927 -24.46 -22.28 15.47
N GLU A 928 -23.68 -21.75 14.54
CA GLU A 928 -22.44 -21.01 14.81
C GLU A 928 -22.58 -19.55 14.37
N ALA A 929 -22.42 -18.62 15.30
CA ALA A 929 -22.33 -17.20 14.98
C ALA A 929 -20.88 -16.81 14.69
N VAL A 930 -20.62 -16.37 13.47
CA VAL A 930 -19.40 -15.64 13.08
C VAL A 930 -19.74 -14.16 13.14
N HIS A 931 -19.02 -13.38 13.94
CA HIS A 931 -19.38 -11.98 14.18
C HIS A 931 -18.14 -11.08 14.27
N ASP A 932 -18.32 -9.82 13.87
CA ASP A 932 -17.30 -8.78 14.03
C ASP A 932 -17.27 -8.32 15.49
N ARG A 933 -16.13 -8.51 16.17
CA ARG A 933 -15.99 -8.15 17.59
C ARG A 933 -16.03 -6.65 17.82
N THR A 934 -15.75 -5.83 16.80
CA THR A 934 -15.90 -4.37 16.88
C THR A 934 -17.37 -3.96 16.99
N ARG A 935 -18.30 -4.79 16.48
CA ARG A 935 -19.74 -4.54 16.49
C ARG A 935 -20.46 -5.29 17.61
N LEU A 936 -20.08 -6.54 17.87
CA LEU A 936 -20.80 -7.44 18.77
C LEU A 936 -19.81 -8.21 19.66
N THR A 937 -20.02 -8.30 20.97
CA THR A 937 -19.13 -9.11 21.82
C THR A 937 -19.47 -10.60 21.71
N ASP A 938 -18.51 -11.48 22.04
CA ASP A 938 -18.75 -12.93 22.09
C ASP A 938 -19.92 -13.30 23.04
N ALA A 939 -20.11 -12.53 24.11
CA ALA A 939 -21.20 -12.71 25.07
C ALA A 939 -22.56 -12.35 24.46
N GLU A 940 -22.65 -11.24 23.72
CA GLU A 940 -23.87 -10.83 23.03
C GLU A 940 -24.23 -11.79 21.88
N ALA A 941 -23.24 -12.23 21.10
CA ALA A 941 -23.43 -13.28 20.10
C ALA A 941 -23.93 -14.60 20.72
N SER A 942 -23.38 -14.98 21.88
CA SER A 942 -23.83 -16.15 22.64
C SER A 942 -25.30 -16.02 23.11
N LYS A 943 -25.74 -14.82 23.52
CA LYS A 943 -27.14 -14.56 23.88
C LYS A 943 -28.08 -14.75 22.68
N ILE A 944 -27.73 -14.19 21.52
CA ILE A 944 -28.51 -14.35 20.28
C ILE A 944 -28.70 -15.85 19.93
N LEU A 945 -27.63 -16.65 20.01
CA LEU A 945 -27.71 -18.10 19.77
C LEU A 945 -28.58 -18.84 20.79
N ALA A 946 -28.48 -18.45 22.07
CA ALA A 946 -29.29 -19.04 23.12
C ALA A 946 -30.78 -18.76 22.92
N GLN A 947 -31.13 -17.51 22.57
CA GLN A 947 -32.51 -17.09 22.27
C GLN A 947 -33.05 -17.76 21.00
N SER A 948 -32.22 -17.90 19.96
CA SER A 948 -32.57 -18.66 18.75
C SER A 948 -32.94 -20.10 19.08
N ARG A 949 -32.11 -20.79 19.89
CA ARG A 949 -32.37 -22.16 20.36
C ARG A 949 -33.68 -22.25 21.15
N GLN A 950 -33.93 -21.28 22.03
CA GLN A 950 -35.13 -21.25 22.88
C GLN A 950 -36.41 -21.07 22.05
N LEU A 951 -36.40 -20.21 21.03
CA LEU A 951 -37.52 -20.05 20.09
C LEU A 951 -37.80 -21.34 19.32
N LEU A 952 -36.77 -22.00 18.80
CA LEU A 952 -36.93 -23.26 18.08
C LEU A 952 -37.53 -24.37 18.97
N GLN A 953 -37.10 -24.43 20.24
CA GLN A 953 -37.70 -25.36 21.21
C GLN A 953 -39.14 -24.97 21.55
N ALA A 954 -39.46 -23.67 21.62
CA ALA A 954 -40.82 -23.19 21.87
C ALA A 954 -41.77 -23.57 20.72
N PHE A 955 -41.32 -23.45 19.46
CA PHE A 955 -42.08 -23.89 18.28
C PHE A 955 -42.49 -25.36 18.36
N VAL A 956 -41.56 -26.23 18.74
CA VAL A 956 -41.77 -27.69 18.83
C VAL A 956 -42.61 -28.10 20.04
N ASN A 957 -42.37 -27.50 21.21
CA ASN A 957 -42.98 -27.96 22.48
C ASN A 957 -44.41 -27.44 22.71
N ARG A 958 -44.81 -26.33 22.05
CA ARG A 958 -46.13 -25.72 22.22
C ARG A 958 -46.99 -26.01 20.98
N ALA A 959 -47.45 -27.25 20.88
CA ALA A 959 -48.17 -27.83 19.74
C ALA A 959 -49.61 -27.30 19.50
N ASP A 960 -49.88 -26.01 19.72
CA ASP A 960 -51.18 -25.39 19.38
C ASP A 960 -51.01 -24.39 18.23
N THR A 961 -51.58 -24.73 17.08
CA THR A 961 -51.45 -24.07 15.76
C THR A 961 -52.11 -22.69 15.66
N THR A 962 -52.59 -22.12 16.77
CA THR A 962 -53.45 -20.91 16.79
C THR A 962 -52.90 -19.77 17.64
N ARG A 963 -51.77 -19.94 18.32
CA ARG A 963 -51.26 -18.93 19.25
C ARG A 963 -50.61 -17.75 18.53
N PRO A 964 -50.82 -16.52 19.03
CA PRO A 964 -50.18 -15.34 18.48
C PRO A 964 -48.66 -15.35 18.76
N ILE A 965 -47.89 -14.76 17.85
CA ILE A 965 -46.44 -14.59 17.93
C ILE A 965 -46.03 -13.93 19.26
N THR A 966 -46.84 -13.01 19.78
CA THR A 966 -46.66 -12.39 21.11
C THR A 966 -46.45 -13.44 22.21
N GLU A 967 -47.23 -14.52 22.26
CA GLU A 967 -47.06 -15.57 23.29
C GLU A 967 -45.76 -16.36 23.13
N VAL A 968 -45.24 -16.47 21.90
CA VAL A 968 -43.95 -17.12 21.65
C VAL A 968 -42.81 -16.21 22.07
N LEU A 969 -42.89 -14.92 21.74
CA LEU A 969 -41.94 -13.90 22.22
C LEU A 969 -41.92 -13.81 23.76
N HIS A 970 -43.05 -14.07 24.42
CA HIS A 970 -43.13 -14.13 25.89
C HIS A 970 -42.21 -15.20 26.49
N THR A 971 -41.82 -16.23 25.74
CA THR A 971 -40.82 -17.20 26.24
C THR A 971 -39.46 -16.57 26.51
N LEU A 972 -39.19 -15.41 25.91
CA LEU A 972 -37.93 -14.69 26.09
C LEU A 972 -38.05 -13.46 26.99
N LEU A 973 -39.21 -13.21 27.65
CA LEU A 973 -39.45 -12.00 28.46
C LEU A 973 -38.33 -11.73 29.47
N ASP A 974 -37.85 -12.77 30.15
CA ASP A 974 -36.80 -12.66 31.18
C ASP A 974 -35.37 -12.59 30.60
N ALA A 975 -35.22 -12.75 29.28
CA ALA A 975 -33.91 -12.71 28.62
C ALA A 975 -33.63 -11.29 28.09
N ASP A 976 -32.47 -10.72 28.43
CA ASP A 976 -32.02 -9.42 27.94
C ASP A 976 -31.97 -9.36 26.40
N VAL A 977 -32.39 -8.23 25.82
CA VAL A 977 -32.20 -7.96 24.39
C VAL A 977 -30.71 -7.67 24.14
N PRO A 978 -30.05 -8.41 23.22
CA PRO A 978 -28.64 -8.23 22.94
C PRO A 978 -28.30 -6.82 22.46
N GLU A 979 -27.10 -6.35 22.77
CA GLU A 979 -26.59 -5.03 22.36
C GLU A 979 -25.52 -5.14 21.26
N MET A 980 -25.55 -4.22 20.31
CA MET A 980 -24.58 -4.12 19.21
C MET A 980 -24.14 -2.67 19.03
N ALA A 981 -22.84 -2.45 18.91
CA ALA A 981 -22.28 -1.14 18.62
C ALA A 981 -22.73 -0.64 17.24
N ALA A 982 -22.93 0.67 17.13
CA ALA A 982 -23.20 1.32 15.86
C ALA A 982 -22.11 1.00 14.83
N ALA A 983 -22.48 1.01 13.55
CA ALA A 983 -21.49 0.89 12.49
C ALA A 983 -20.46 2.01 12.63
N PRO A 984 -19.15 1.72 12.49
CA PRO A 984 -18.20 2.78 12.19
C PRO A 984 -18.72 3.50 10.93
N ARG A 985 -18.76 4.83 10.96
CA ARG A 985 -19.29 5.64 9.85
C ARG A 985 -18.59 5.28 8.53
N PRO A 986 -19.29 5.40 7.39
CA PRO A 986 -18.80 4.93 6.11
C PRO A 986 -17.40 5.47 5.79
N ASP A 987 -16.58 4.57 5.25
CA ASP A 987 -15.23 4.85 4.80
C ASP A 987 -15.33 5.73 3.53
N HIS A 988 -15.15 7.06 3.65
CA HIS A 988 -15.41 8.02 2.57
C HIS A 988 -14.39 8.01 1.41
N GLY A 989 -13.76 6.87 1.13
CA GLY A 989 -12.82 6.62 0.02
C GLY A 989 -11.47 7.34 0.15
N ALA A 990 -11.48 8.68 0.25
CA ALA A 990 -10.30 9.53 0.34
C ALA A 990 -10.07 10.11 1.76
N LEU A 991 -11.06 9.96 2.66
CA LEU A 991 -10.97 10.44 4.04
C LEU A 991 -10.98 9.28 5.03
N THR A 992 -10.29 9.46 6.15
CA THR A 992 -10.32 8.62 7.33
C THR A 992 -10.74 9.47 8.52
N GLU A 993 -11.78 9.06 9.24
CA GLU A 993 -12.14 9.69 10.51
C GLU A 993 -11.16 9.23 11.60
N LEU A 994 -10.40 10.15 12.16
CA LEU A 994 -9.44 9.86 13.21
C LEU A 994 -10.02 10.07 14.62
N ARG A 995 -10.99 10.99 14.76
CA ARG A 995 -11.69 11.27 16.02
C ARG A 995 -13.05 11.91 15.76
N GLU A 996 -14.08 11.44 16.47
CA GLU A 996 -15.41 12.05 16.45
C GLU A 996 -15.43 13.39 17.23
N GLY A 997 -16.24 14.35 16.78
CA GLY A 997 -16.42 15.62 17.48
C GLY A 997 -17.34 15.49 18.71
N GLU A 998 -17.17 16.36 19.71
CA GLU A 998 -17.92 16.32 20.98
C GLU A 998 -19.37 16.89 20.88
N GLY A 999 -19.88 17.10 19.67
CA GLY A 999 -21.25 17.53 19.41
C GLY A 999 -21.48 18.03 17.97
N PRO A 1000 -22.75 18.25 17.56
CA PRO A 1000 -23.11 18.61 16.18
C PRO A 1000 -22.57 19.97 15.71
N ASN A 1001 -22.18 20.86 16.64
CA ASN A 1001 -21.66 22.20 16.35
C ASN A 1001 -20.15 22.34 16.60
N ALA A 1002 -19.44 21.22 16.85
CA ALA A 1002 -18.05 21.28 17.26
C ALA A 1002 -17.07 21.67 16.13
N GLY A 1003 -17.51 21.67 14.87
CA GLY A 1003 -16.66 21.94 13.71
C GLY A 1003 -15.79 20.74 13.32
N THR A 1004 -15.09 20.86 12.18
CA THR A 1004 -14.28 19.79 11.60
C THR A 1004 -12.89 20.30 11.25
N VAL A 1005 -11.85 19.58 11.69
CA VAL A 1005 -10.46 19.76 11.26
C VAL A 1005 -10.11 18.60 10.34
N CYS A 1006 -9.79 18.89 9.08
CA CYS A 1006 -9.29 17.91 8.13
C CYS A 1006 -7.78 18.05 7.97
N LEU A 1007 -7.05 16.99 8.31
CA LEU A 1007 -5.61 16.91 8.29
C LEU A 1007 -5.14 16.46 6.90
N VAL A 1008 -4.34 17.30 6.25
CA VAL A 1008 -3.83 17.08 4.90
C VAL A 1008 -2.37 16.67 4.99
N PRO A 1009 -2.02 15.40 4.72
CA PRO A 1009 -0.64 14.95 4.81
C PRO A 1009 0.22 15.65 3.75
N PRO A 1010 1.51 15.91 4.04
CA PRO A 1010 2.44 16.40 3.02
C PRO A 1010 2.63 15.36 1.90
N PRO A 1011 3.10 15.75 0.70
CA PRO A 1011 3.28 14.84 -0.42
C PRO A 1011 4.13 13.61 -0.04
N GLY A 1012 3.71 12.42 -0.46
CA GLY A 1012 4.39 11.16 -0.11
C GLY A 1012 4.14 10.65 1.32
N ALA A 1013 3.40 11.38 2.16
CA ALA A 1013 2.94 10.91 3.46
C ALA A 1013 1.47 10.47 3.41
N THR A 1014 1.10 9.60 4.34
CA THR A 1014 -0.29 9.17 4.56
C THR A 1014 -0.84 9.79 5.84
N HIS A 1015 -2.15 9.66 6.08
CA HIS A 1015 -2.80 10.10 7.32
C HIS A 1015 -2.11 9.60 8.61
N ALA A 1016 -1.34 8.50 8.53
CA ALA A 1016 -0.59 7.95 9.66
C ALA A 1016 0.41 8.94 10.29
N CYS A 1017 0.90 9.95 9.56
CA CYS A 1017 1.80 10.96 10.13
C CYS A 1017 1.14 11.82 11.23
N TYR A 1018 -0.18 11.73 11.40
CA TYR A 1018 -0.94 12.42 12.45
C TYR A 1018 -1.25 11.55 13.67
N SER A 1019 -0.79 10.30 13.73
CA SER A 1019 -1.03 9.41 14.88
C SER A 1019 -0.58 10.05 16.22
N ALA A 1020 0.60 10.68 16.22
CA ALA A 1020 1.16 11.36 17.37
C ALA A 1020 0.39 12.64 17.80
N LEU A 1021 -0.46 13.18 16.92
CA LEU A 1021 -1.31 14.35 17.18
C LEU A 1021 -2.54 13.96 18.01
N LEU A 1022 -3.11 12.77 17.76
CA LEU A 1022 -4.38 12.33 18.34
C LEU A 1022 -4.43 12.37 19.87
N PRO A 1023 -3.45 11.84 20.63
CA PRO A 1023 -3.49 11.93 22.09
C PRO A 1023 -3.17 13.33 22.62
N LYS A 1024 -2.67 14.25 21.80
CA LYS A 1024 -2.21 15.59 22.21
C LYS A 1024 -3.24 16.69 21.89
N HIS A 1025 -4.15 16.46 20.96
CA HIS A 1025 -5.19 17.42 20.59
C HIS A 1025 -6.42 17.27 21.50
N THR A 1026 -6.74 18.33 22.23
CA THR A 1026 -7.84 18.36 23.23
C THR A 1026 -9.02 19.24 22.80
N GLY A 1027 -9.11 19.64 21.53
CA GLY A 1027 -10.21 20.47 21.03
C GLY A 1027 -11.52 19.67 20.91
N PRO A 1028 -12.69 20.32 20.80
CA PRO A 1028 -13.98 19.64 20.63
C PRO A 1028 -14.24 19.13 19.19
N GLU A 1029 -13.45 19.56 18.20
CA GLU A 1029 -13.67 19.36 16.76
C GLU A 1029 -13.59 17.89 16.31
N GLN A 1030 -14.35 17.52 15.27
CA GLN A 1030 -14.12 16.26 14.56
C GLN A 1030 -12.77 16.30 13.84
N LEU A 1031 -11.96 15.23 13.95
CA LEU A 1031 -10.71 15.09 13.22
C LEU A 1031 -10.88 14.12 12.06
N LEU A 1032 -10.78 14.64 10.85
CA LEU A 1032 -10.66 13.87 9.62
C LEU A 1032 -9.23 13.95 9.11
N ALA A 1033 -8.78 12.97 8.34
CA ALA A 1033 -7.53 13.04 7.61
C ALA A 1033 -7.69 12.52 6.18
N VAL A 1034 -6.99 13.17 5.25
CA VAL A 1034 -6.86 12.67 3.88
C VAL A 1034 -5.96 11.44 3.91
N ARG A 1035 -6.39 10.32 3.31
CA ARG A 1035 -5.68 9.04 3.41
C ARG A 1035 -4.28 9.13 2.85
N SER A 1036 -4.16 9.69 1.66
CA SER A 1036 -2.90 9.86 0.95
C SER A 1036 -2.83 11.22 0.26
N ALA A 1037 -1.65 11.83 0.27
CA ALA A 1037 -1.40 13.05 -0.50
C ALA A 1037 -1.46 12.84 -2.02
N THR A 1038 -1.50 11.58 -2.49
CA THR A 1038 -1.71 11.20 -3.89
C THR A 1038 -3.19 11.16 -4.29
N ASP A 1039 -4.11 11.23 -3.33
CA ASP A 1039 -5.55 11.26 -3.61
C ASP A 1039 -5.89 12.54 -4.40
N ALA A 1040 -6.68 12.41 -5.46
CA ALA A 1040 -7.00 13.55 -6.30
C ALA A 1040 -7.78 14.61 -5.48
N PRO A 1041 -7.39 15.91 -5.51
CA PRO A 1041 -8.06 16.96 -4.74
C PRO A 1041 -9.57 17.03 -4.96
N ASP A 1042 -10.06 16.66 -6.15
CA ASP A 1042 -11.48 16.57 -6.49
C ASP A 1042 -12.22 15.47 -5.71
N GLN A 1043 -11.57 14.32 -5.53
CA GLN A 1043 -12.12 13.20 -4.77
C GLN A 1043 -12.19 13.54 -3.27
N VAL A 1044 -11.14 14.17 -2.75
CA VAL A 1044 -11.09 14.64 -1.35
C VAL A 1044 -12.14 15.71 -1.09
N ALA A 1045 -12.28 16.69 -1.98
CA ALA A 1045 -13.28 17.74 -1.86
C ALA A 1045 -14.71 17.17 -1.96
N HIS A 1046 -14.96 16.22 -2.87
CA HIS A 1046 -16.24 15.53 -2.96
C HIS A 1046 -16.55 14.77 -1.66
N ALA A 1047 -15.59 14.00 -1.15
CA ALA A 1047 -15.73 13.29 0.12
C ALA A 1047 -16.04 14.26 1.28
N LEU A 1048 -15.32 15.38 1.40
CA LEU A 1048 -15.59 16.38 2.43
C LEU A 1048 -17.00 16.97 2.32
N ARG A 1049 -17.49 17.26 1.11
CA ARG A 1049 -18.87 17.75 0.92
C ARG A 1049 -19.94 16.75 1.36
N THR A 1050 -19.65 15.45 1.29
CA THR A 1050 -20.59 14.40 1.77
C THR A 1050 -20.61 14.23 3.29
N VAL A 1051 -19.55 14.64 3.98
CA VAL A 1051 -19.40 14.46 5.45
C VAL A 1051 -19.78 15.71 6.23
N LEU A 1052 -19.56 16.90 5.65
CA LEU A 1052 -19.74 18.18 6.34
C LEU A 1052 -21.18 18.67 6.29
N ALA A 1053 -21.73 19.10 7.43
CA ALA A 1053 -23.02 19.79 7.47
C ALA A 1053 -22.95 21.14 6.71
N PRO A 1054 -24.07 21.64 6.14
CA PRO A 1054 -24.11 22.85 5.31
C PRO A 1054 -23.39 24.07 5.90
N ASP A 1055 -23.49 24.25 7.23
CA ASP A 1055 -22.94 25.42 7.96
C ASP A 1055 -21.81 25.06 8.95
N SER A 1056 -21.23 23.86 8.87
CA SER A 1056 -20.17 23.44 9.80
C SER A 1056 -18.84 24.13 9.48
N ARG A 1057 -18.17 24.66 10.51
CA ARG A 1057 -16.82 25.22 10.41
C ARG A 1057 -15.83 24.15 9.95
N LEU A 1058 -15.09 24.43 8.86
CA LEU A 1058 -14.02 23.56 8.36
C LEU A 1058 -12.65 24.26 8.49
N VAL A 1059 -11.70 23.55 9.09
CA VAL A 1059 -10.27 23.92 9.12
C VAL A 1059 -9.50 22.85 8.37
N LEU A 1060 -8.71 23.24 7.38
CA LEU A 1060 -7.72 22.37 6.75
C LEU A 1060 -6.37 22.61 7.40
N ALA A 1061 -5.73 21.57 7.91
CA ALA A 1061 -4.48 21.72 8.62
C ALA A 1061 -3.45 20.69 8.18
N GLY A 1062 -2.18 21.06 8.22
CA GLY A 1062 -1.11 20.12 7.94
C GLY A 1062 0.27 20.66 8.25
N TRP A 1063 1.26 19.81 8.01
CA TRP A 1063 2.67 20.16 8.16
C TRP A 1063 3.16 20.95 6.95
N SER A 1064 4.27 21.67 7.08
CA SER A 1064 4.91 22.36 5.96
C SER A 1064 5.10 21.40 4.77
N GLY A 1065 4.69 21.84 3.57
CA GLY A 1065 4.63 21.03 2.35
C GLY A 1065 3.23 20.53 1.99
N SER A 1066 2.26 20.61 2.91
CA SER A 1066 0.85 20.31 2.64
C SER A 1066 0.01 21.53 2.25
N GLY A 1067 0.56 22.74 2.38
CA GLY A 1067 -0.15 24.00 2.20
C GLY A 1067 -0.75 24.15 0.80
N HIS A 1068 0.00 23.80 -0.25
CA HIS A 1068 -0.50 23.76 -1.62
C HIS A 1068 -1.73 22.84 -1.77
N LEU A 1069 -1.64 21.59 -1.33
CA LEU A 1069 -2.72 20.59 -1.45
C LEU A 1069 -3.94 20.99 -0.60
N ALA A 1070 -3.72 21.43 0.63
CA ALA A 1070 -4.78 21.93 1.51
C ALA A 1070 -5.52 23.11 0.85
N HIS A 1071 -4.81 23.99 0.17
CA HIS A 1071 -5.42 25.10 -0.55
C HIS A 1071 -6.22 24.66 -1.79
N GLU A 1072 -5.71 23.68 -2.53
CA GLU A 1072 -6.42 23.09 -3.67
C GLU A 1072 -7.73 22.43 -3.25
N ILE A 1073 -7.75 21.78 -2.07
CA ILE A 1073 -8.94 21.18 -1.47
C ILE A 1073 -9.88 22.29 -0.99
N ALA A 1074 -9.37 23.32 -0.28
CA ALA A 1074 -10.14 24.46 0.19
C ALA A 1074 -10.97 25.10 -0.93
N ARG A 1075 -10.30 25.42 -2.04
CA ARG A 1075 -10.89 26.03 -3.25
C ARG A 1075 -12.02 25.20 -3.82
N ARG A 1076 -11.82 23.88 -3.91
CA ARG A 1076 -12.83 22.99 -4.48
C ARG A 1076 -14.05 22.88 -3.57
N VAL A 1077 -13.87 22.86 -2.25
CA VAL A 1077 -14.98 22.79 -1.30
C VAL A 1077 -15.89 24.03 -1.34
N THR A 1078 -15.40 25.21 -1.74
CA THR A 1078 -16.10 26.51 -1.61
C THR A 1078 -17.21 26.77 -2.64
N GLY A 1079 -17.18 26.12 -3.80
CA GLY A 1079 -17.80 26.61 -5.03
C GLY A 1079 -19.34 26.55 -5.21
N ASP A 1080 -20.19 26.75 -4.19
CA ASP A 1080 -21.64 26.94 -4.44
C ASP A 1080 -22.48 27.64 -3.35
N ASP A 1081 -22.04 27.81 -2.09
CA ASP A 1081 -22.69 28.67 -1.06
C ASP A 1081 -21.98 28.62 0.32
N ARG A 1082 -20.72 28.15 0.39
CA ARG A 1082 -19.99 27.94 1.66
C ARG A 1082 -18.87 28.95 1.86
N ALA A 1083 -18.62 29.33 3.11
CA ALA A 1083 -17.47 30.16 3.48
C ALA A 1083 -16.13 29.44 3.19
N CYS A 1084 -15.11 30.21 2.78
CA CYS A 1084 -13.76 29.66 2.55
C CYS A 1084 -13.20 29.04 3.84
N PRO A 1085 -12.78 27.76 3.82
CA PRO A 1085 -12.22 27.12 5.01
C PRO A 1085 -10.88 27.74 5.39
N LEU A 1086 -10.58 27.75 6.69
CA LEU A 1086 -9.29 28.23 7.21
C LEU A 1086 -8.20 27.21 6.91
N VAL A 1087 -7.06 27.64 6.38
CA VAL A 1087 -5.89 26.78 6.15
C VAL A 1087 -4.81 27.10 7.19
N VAL A 1088 -4.33 26.07 7.89
CA VAL A 1088 -3.31 26.17 8.94
C VAL A 1088 -2.11 25.30 8.58
N THR A 1089 -0.93 25.92 8.48
CA THR A 1089 0.33 25.22 8.18
C THR A 1089 1.32 25.40 9.32
N HIS A 1090 1.88 24.28 9.80
CA HIS A 1090 2.87 24.25 10.89
C HIS A 1090 4.26 23.87 10.37
N GLY A 1091 5.30 24.60 10.79
CA GLY A 1091 6.64 24.51 10.22
C GLY A 1091 7.49 23.31 10.62
N ALA A 1092 7.23 22.70 11.77
CA ALA A 1092 7.94 21.49 12.19
C ALA A 1092 7.25 20.21 11.69
N GLY A 1093 8.01 19.14 11.46
CA GLY A 1093 7.48 17.85 11.02
C GLY A 1093 6.71 17.09 12.12
N PRO A 1094 6.35 15.81 11.89
CA PRO A 1094 5.57 14.97 12.82
C PRO A 1094 6.14 14.89 14.26
N ALA A 1095 7.45 15.11 14.42
CA ALA A 1095 8.13 15.18 15.72
C ALA A 1095 7.58 16.28 16.64
N ASP A 1096 7.00 17.36 16.10
CA ASP A 1096 6.35 18.43 16.86
C ASP A 1096 4.81 18.37 16.80
N ALA A 1097 4.25 17.16 16.94
CA ALA A 1097 2.81 16.93 17.14
C ALA A 1097 2.21 17.81 18.26
N ALA A 1098 2.99 18.17 19.28
CA ALA A 1098 2.53 19.05 20.37
C ALA A 1098 2.36 20.51 19.92
N GLY A 1099 3.23 21.02 19.04
CA GLY A 1099 3.13 22.35 18.45
C GLY A 1099 1.90 22.52 17.56
N LEU A 1100 1.66 21.56 16.66
CA LEU A 1100 0.46 21.58 15.82
C LEU A 1100 -0.82 21.46 16.66
N ALA A 1101 -0.86 20.56 17.66
CA ALA A 1101 -2.00 20.44 18.57
C ALA A 1101 -2.33 21.78 19.26
N ARG A 1102 -1.32 22.46 19.83
CA ARG A 1102 -1.49 23.79 20.46
C ARG A 1102 -1.99 24.85 19.48
N THR A 1103 -1.59 24.76 18.22
CA THR A 1103 -2.01 25.70 17.17
C THR A 1103 -3.47 25.52 16.83
N LEU A 1104 -3.92 24.26 16.69
CA LEU A 1104 -5.31 23.92 16.41
C LEU A 1104 -6.25 24.28 17.57
N THR A 1105 -5.79 24.21 18.83
CA THR A 1105 -6.60 24.51 20.01
C THR A 1105 -6.61 26.01 20.39
N ARG A 1106 -5.77 26.85 19.78
CA ARG A 1106 -5.77 28.29 20.07
C ARG A 1106 -7.01 28.96 19.45
N PRO A 1107 -7.75 29.81 20.19
CA PRO A 1107 -8.81 30.61 19.59
C PRO A 1107 -8.18 31.56 18.57
N VAL A 1108 -8.47 31.34 17.29
CA VAL A 1108 -8.12 32.25 16.20
C VAL A 1108 -8.88 33.56 16.47
N ARG A 1109 -8.23 34.52 17.14
CA ARG A 1109 -8.81 35.83 17.45
C ARG A 1109 -9.19 36.52 16.13
N GLY A 1110 -10.44 36.93 15.98
CA GLY A 1110 -10.93 37.68 14.82
C GLY A 1110 -12.13 37.10 14.08
N GLN A 1111 -12.89 36.15 14.67
CA GLN A 1111 -14.16 35.68 14.10
C GLN A 1111 -15.42 36.33 14.71
N ASP A 1112 -15.33 37.09 15.81
CA ASP A 1112 -16.50 37.72 16.48
C ASP A 1112 -16.62 39.25 16.30
N GLU A 1113 -15.68 39.93 15.63
CA GLU A 1113 -15.86 41.35 15.32
C GLU A 1113 -16.35 41.51 13.87
N ALA A 1114 -17.67 41.53 13.73
CA ALA A 1114 -18.30 42.22 12.61
C ALA A 1114 -17.84 43.69 12.69
N ALA A 1115 -16.97 44.10 11.77
CA ALA A 1115 -16.60 45.49 11.59
C ALA A 1115 -17.89 46.33 11.47
N PRO A 1116 -18.06 47.42 12.22
CA PRO A 1116 -19.27 48.23 12.13
C PRO A 1116 -19.34 48.83 10.72
N ARG A 1117 -20.45 48.54 10.02
CA ARG A 1117 -20.78 49.16 8.73
C ARG A 1117 -20.77 50.69 8.89
N PRO A 1118 -20.14 51.46 7.98
CA PRO A 1118 -20.31 52.90 7.97
C PRO A 1118 -21.74 53.22 7.56
N ASP A 1119 -22.45 53.91 8.45
CA ASP A 1119 -23.82 54.34 8.27
C ASP A 1119 -23.87 55.48 7.23
N HIS A 1120 -24.39 55.19 6.04
CA HIS A 1120 -24.73 56.23 5.06
C HIS A 1120 -26.12 56.79 5.38
N GLY A 1121 -26.16 57.81 6.23
CA GLY A 1121 -27.36 58.60 6.50
C GLY A 1121 -27.00 60.03 6.87
N GLY A 1122 -27.01 60.93 5.88
CA GLY A 1122 -26.52 62.30 6.05
C GLY A 1122 -27.32 63.18 7.02
N ARG A 1123 -26.61 64.13 7.64
CA ARG A 1123 -26.98 65.56 7.80
C ARG A 1123 -25.87 66.31 8.56
N HIS A 1124 -25.25 67.30 7.91
CA HIS A 1124 -24.65 68.46 8.58
C HIS A 1124 -25.69 69.15 9.51
N PRO A 1125 -25.34 69.94 10.55
CA PRO A 1125 -24.21 70.89 10.57
C PRO A 1125 -23.50 71.17 11.92
N THR A 1126 -22.35 71.87 11.81
CA THR A 1126 -21.80 72.95 12.66
C THR A 1126 -21.54 72.77 14.18
N ASP A 1127 -20.29 73.16 14.50
CA ASP A 1127 -19.84 74.01 15.61
C ASP A 1127 -19.49 73.44 17.00
N HIS A 1128 -18.34 73.97 17.47
CA HIS A 1128 -17.82 74.11 18.83
C HIS A 1128 -17.05 72.94 19.50
N ALA A 1129 -15.73 73.14 19.56
CA ALA A 1129 -14.86 72.81 20.72
C ALA A 1129 -15.44 73.37 22.04
N PRO A 1130 -15.07 72.89 23.25
CA PRO A 1130 -13.68 72.68 23.74
C PRO A 1130 -13.46 71.28 24.35
N ASP A 1131 -12.23 70.74 24.30
CA ASP A 1131 -11.16 70.93 25.29
C ASP A 1131 -11.55 70.50 26.71
N LEU A 1132 -10.90 69.46 27.22
CA LEU A 1132 -10.35 69.35 28.57
C LEU A 1132 -9.63 68.00 28.68
N GLY A 1133 -8.34 68.08 29.02
CA GLY A 1133 -7.45 66.94 29.06
C GLY A 1133 -7.53 66.14 30.36
N GLY A 1134 -6.55 65.26 30.52
CA GLY A 1134 -6.24 64.66 31.82
C GLY A 1134 -5.88 63.19 31.76
N SER A 1135 -4.58 62.92 31.55
CA SER A 1135 -3.76 62.10 32.46
C SER A 1135 -4.46 60.89 33.14
N ARG A 1136 -4.10 59.68 32.73
CA ARG A 1136 -3.08 58.87 33.42
C ARG A 1136 -2.67 57.66 32.60
#